data_AF-A0A7N8YN01-F1
#
_entry.id   AF-A0A7N8YN01-F1
#
_cell.length_a   1.000
_cell.length_b   1.000
_cell.length_c   1.000
_cell.angle_alpha   90.00
_cell.angle_beta   90.00
_cell.angle_gamma   90.00
#
_symmetry.space_group_name_H-M   'P 1'
#
loop_
_entity.id
_entity.type
_entity.pdbx_description
1 polymer ?
#
loop_
_entity_poly.entity_id
_entity_poly.type
_entity_poly.pdbx_seq_one_letter_code
_entity_poly.pdbx_strand_id
1 'polypeptide(L)'
;MLLSGCLGICKDELQTAIELSLQESHNAQEEEREFHRALEASAEENAARMKRKRCEAQSEMCSPADWTRQDDWPVGIRNVGNTCWFSAVIQSLFHLPVFRRLVLNYQLSERILEKCKSHSDKRNIAFMQELRCLFALMVGSTRRFVDPSAAVELLREAFRTSEAQQDVSEFSHKLLDWLEDAFQLAANKQQNPMVQLFYGTFVTERRHEGNTLCNIEQFGQYPLQVNGFNNLDECLEGAMVEKEIESLHSDHIVTSGRERWFKKLPPVLTFELSRFEFNTQLGRPEKIHKKLEFPQIIYMDRYLHKNIEQTHERRGEVKKMKEQLAVLQQKLECYKNYGSGPTKYPLADMLQFVLEFATTKPTSVSPAEDLRPAASSPTPASHPLKNCTHQGQNEPEDTDSSEGLPFTQCRHPVDCPPHPAPHSITEEELHFVKTCLQRWRTEVENDINGLLMQILIFCTPTVVVVPYRLHAVLVHEGQASAGHYWAYIYDHANKRWMKYNDISITESSWEELERDSFGGMTNASAYCLMYIDDRLPHLITEDTDNETGQVLHGLDSLPPILRRYVQEDNRWFQQELSEWEEQFCQTATPQGESTASAEPTNPGPDSEQPTPVEPAPQLGPSTEELDDRAFHEEYSRLYELSQEETTPQEDARLQHALVYFFQNKAPKRIIERTLLEQFTDRNLSFDERAISIMREARAKLRLIKPEDMDMDEYLQWHDDYRLFRTVFVYLLTGLEHYQNGKMREALIYLTHAYESNATLLGNGEKRGVDQSLIAVYRRKCLTALNESASRLFSSGEESKVEEGVTIMNEAVIPCLHLMSHDLSLSQEDREAMESIRSHWCCCLGQDMDDSLQVKLGEFLPRVLDGSAEAVVLKDPPKVHDNQAHDLCSRLAAVMESIHNTTIVIVK
;
A
#
# COMPACT_ATOMS: atom_id res chain seq x y z
N MET A 1 -16.39 59.77 48.04
CA MET A 1 -14.93 59.89 48.17
C MET A 1 -14.31 59.16 46.98
N LEU A 2 -13.71 59.92 46.06
CA LEU A 2 -12.42 59.71 45.34
C LEU A 2 -11.85 58.27 45.30
N LEU A 3 -11.39 57.64 44.21
CA LEU A 3 -10.86 58.04 42.88
C LEU A 3 -10.99 56.81 41.93
N SER A 4 -11.55 56.91 40.72
CA SER A 4 -10.89 57.18 39.41
C SER A 4 -10.36 55.95 38.66
N GLY A 5 -10.83 55.74 37.42
CA GLY A 5 -10.13 54.93 36.42
C GLY A 5 -10.96 54.35 35.27
N CYS A 6 -11.33 55.20 34.31
CA CYS A 6 -11.40 55.00 32.85
C CYS A 6 -11.96 53.73 32.15
N LEU A 7 -12.69 54.01 31.05
CA LEU A 7 -13.04 53.20 29.85
C LEU A 7 -14.20 52.18 30.04
N GLY A 8 -15.36 52.23 29.39
CA GLY A 8 -15.84 53.04 28.26
C GLY A 8 -16.28 52.13 27.12
N ILE A 9 -17.50 51.58 27.19
CA ILE A 9 -18.17 50.87 26.08
C ILE A 9 -19.68 51.19 26.12
N CYS A 10 -20.22 51.74 25.03
CA CYS A 10 -21.67 51.87 24.81
C CYS A 10 -22.25 50.51 24.39
N LYS A 11 -23.50 50.22 24.80
CA LYS A 11 -24.20 48.94 24.66
C LYS A 11 -24.10 48.23 23.30
N ASP A 12 -23.82 48.92 22.20
CA ASP A 12 -23.69 48.34 20.86
C ASP A 12 -22.36 47.56 20.65
N GLU A 13 -21.26 47.92 21.32
CA GLU A 13 -20.00 47.14 21.21
C GLU A 13 -20.09 45.82 21.99
N LEU A 14 -20.94 45.76 23.03
CA LEU A 14 -21.25 44.53 23.73
C LEU A 14 -22.10 43.59 22.86
N GLN A 15 -23.01 44.13 22.06
CA GLN A 15 -23.81 43.35 21.11
C GLN A 15 -22.95 42.77 19.98
N THR A 16 -21.98 43.56 19.48
CA THR A 16 -21.01 43.12 18.45
C THR A 16 -20.08 42.03 18.97
N ALA A 17 -19.67 42.10 20.24
CA ALA A 17 -18.88 41.05 20.88
C ALA A 17 -19.66 39.73 21.04
N ILE A 18 -20.98 39.80 21.22
CA ILE A 18 -21.85 38.61 21.30
C ILE A 18 -22.01 37.95 19.92
N GLU A 19 -22.12 38.73 18.84
CA GLU A 19 -22.18 38.19 17.47
C GLU A 19 -20.85 37.56 17.03
N LEU A 20 -19.71 38.17 17.35
CA LEU A 20 -18.39 37.58 17.12
C LEU A 20 -18.20 36.26 17.87
N SER A 21 -18.70 36.18 19.11
CA SER A 21 -18.64 34.95 19.91
C SER A 21 -19.57 33.85 19.36
N LEU A 22 -20.72 34.23 18.78
CA LEU A 22 -21.59 33.29 18.06
C LEU A 22 -20.95 32.77 16.77
N GLN A 23 -20.14 33.59 16.10
CA GLN A 23 -19.40 33.18 14.90
C GLN A 23 -18.19 32.30 15.24
N GLU A 24 -17.49 32.57 16.34
CA GLU A 24 -16.50 31.66 16.93
C GLU A 24 -17.13 30.33 17.34
N SER A 25 -18.35 30.34 17.88
CA SER A 25 -19.12 29.12 18.17
C SER A 25 -19.47 28.33 16.90
N HIS A 26 -19.71 29.01 15.78
CA HIS A 26 -20.00 28.34 14.51
C HIS A 26 -18.73 27.72 13.90
N ASN A 27 -17.60 28.41 13.97
CA ASN A 27 -16.30 27.87 13.53
C ASN A 27 -15.86 26.67 14.40
N ALA A 28 -16.09 26.73 15.71
CA ALA A 28 -15.81 25.61 16.62
C ALA A 28 -16.68 24.38 16.29
N GLN A 29 -17.96 24.58 15.92
CA GLN A 29 -18.81 23.49 15.44
C GLN A 29 -18.37 22.92 14.09
N GLU A 30 -17.65 23.69 13.27
CA GLU A 30 -17.12 23.25 11.98
C GLU A 30 -15.82 22.43 12.15
N GLU A 31 -14.94 22.84 13.06
CA GLU A 31 -13.80 22.03 13.52
C GLU A 31 -14.27 20.72 14.19
N GLU A 32 -15.36 20.75 14.96
CA GLU A 32 -15.94 19.55 15.58
C GLU A 32 -16.54 18.59 14.53
N ARG A 33 -17.09 19.11 13.42
CA ARG A 33 -17.52 18.30 12.27
C ARG A 33 -16.34 17.71 11.48
N GLU A 34 -15.20 18.38 11.41
CA GLU A 34 -13.98 17.82 10.83
C GLU A 34 -13.36 16.74 11.73
N PHE A 35 -13.39 16.95 13.04
CA PHE A 35 -13.02 15.95 14.03
C PHE A 35 -13.91 14.69 13.95
N HIS A 36 -15.22 14.86 13.79
CA HIS A 36 -16.15 13.74 13.57
C HIS A 36 -15.91 13.01 12.24
N ARG A 37 -15.54 13.71 11.17
CA ARG A 37 -15.15 13.09 9.89
C ARG A 37 -13.85 12.27 10.01
N ALA A 38 -12.87 12.75 10.76
CA ALA A 38 -11.65 11.99 11.03
C ALA A 38 -11.94 10.73 11.87
N LEU A 39 -12.91 10.80 12.78
CA LEU A 39 -13.39 9.65 13.55
C LEU A 39 -14.17 8.64 12.71
N GLU A 40 -15.00 9.10 11.75
CA GLU A 40 -15.66 8.23 10.78
C GLU A 40 -14.65 7.53 9.85
N ALA A 41 -13.61 8.22 9.39
CA ALA A 41 -12.52 7.61 8.63
C ALA A 41 -11.76 6.56 9.44
N SER A 42 -11.55 6.80 10.74
CA SER A 42 -10.96 5.83 11.66
C SER A 42 -11.89 4.64 11.96
N ALA A 43 -13.21 4.85 11.95
CA ALA A 43 -14.20 3.79 12.07
C ALA A 43 -14.30 2.96 10.78
N GLU A 44 -14.18 3.58 9.60
CA GLU A 44 -14.11 2.91 8.31
C GLU A 44 -12.81 2.11 8.14
N GLU A 45 -11.69 2.60 8.67
CA GLU A 45 -10.43 1.84 8.75
C GLU A 45 -10.58 0.60 9.66
N ASN A 46 -11.33 0.71 10.76
CA ASN A 46 -11.69 -0.43 11.60
C ASN A 46 -12.73 -1.37 10.93
N ALA A 47 -13.62 -0.85 10.09
CA ALA A 47 -14.52 -1.67 9.26
C ALA A 47 -13.75 -2.38 8.12
N ALA A 48 -12.69 -1.78 7.59
CA ALA A 48 -11.76 -2.39 6.65
C ALA A 48 -10.91 -3.48 7.34
N ARG A 49 -10.55 -3.29 8.62
CA ARG A 49 -9.94 -4.33 9.48
C ARG A 49 -10.91 -5.50 9.76
N MET A 50 -12.22 -5.25 9.86
CA MET A 50 -13.24 -6.32 9.90
C MET A 50 -13.52 -6.96 8.53
N LYS A 51 -13.40 -6.23 7.41
CA LYS A 51 -13.46 -6.81 6.06
C LYS A 51 -12.22 -7.66 5.74
N ARG A 52 -11.04 -7.36 6.30
CA ARG A 52 -9.89 -8.28 6.29
C ARG A 52 -10.14 -9.53 7.13
N LYS A 53 -10.87 -9.43 8.26
CA LYS A 53 -11.46 -10.60 8.96
C LYS A 53 -12.52 -11.33 8.12
N ARG A 54 -13.17 -10.66 7.15
CA ARG A 54 -14.08 -11.29 6.16
C ARG A 54 -13.33 -11.95 5.00
N CYS A 55 -12.09 -11.54 4.71
CA CYS A 55 -11.17 -12.29 3.84
C CYS A 55 -10.78 -13.66 4.43
N GLU A 56 -11.02 -13.90 5.72
CA GLU A 56 -10.84 -15.21 6.38
C GLU A 56 -12.16 -16.00 6.52
N ALA A 57 -13.31 -15.46 6.09
CA ALA A 57 -14.63 -16.09 6.28
C ALA A 57 -15.28 -16.63 4.99
N GLN A 58 -14.60 -16.59 3.84
CA GLN A 58 -15.04 -17.26 2.61
C GLN A 58 -13.87 -18.01 1.96
N SER A 59 -13.29 -18.94 2.72
CA SER A 59 -12.76 -20.18 2.17
C SER A 59 -13.91 -21.19 2.05
N GLU A 60 -15.00 -20.79 1.39
CA GLU A 60 -15.90 -21.75 0.75
C GLU A 60 -15.15 -22.20 -0.52
N MET A 61 -15.00 -23.50 -0.73
CA MET A 61 -14.19 -24.08 -1.80
C MET A 61 -14.47 -23.42 -3.16
N CYS A 62 -13.58 -22.54 -3.61
CA CYS A 62 -13.62 -21.99 -4.95
C CYS A 62 -13.18 -23.11 -5.91
N SER A 63 -13.95 -23.37 -6.95
CA SER A 63 -13.54 -24.35 -7.95
C SER A 63 -12.31 -23.82 -8.69
N PRO A 64 -11.27 -24.63 -8.96
CA PRO A 64 -10.21 -24.24 -9.89
C PRO A 64 -10.75 -23.81 -11.26
N ALA A 65 -11.98 -24.23 -11.63
CA ALA A 65 -12.68 -23.80 -12.83
C ALA A 65 -12.93 -22.28 -12.85
N ASP A 66 -13.17 -21.65 -11.70
CA ASP A 66 -13.39 -20.20 -11.56
C ASP A 66 -12.12 -19.39 -11.85
N TRP A 67 -10.96 -20.05 -11.86
CA TRP A 67 -9.67 -19.47 -12.19
C TRP A 67 -9.26 -19.74 -13.63
N THR A 68 -10.14 -20.31 -14.45
CA THR A 68 -9.90 -20.44 -15.89
C THR A 68 -9.96 -19.07 -16.55
N ARG A 69 -8.93 -18.77 -17.35
CA ARG A 69 -8.87 -17.55 -18.15
C ARG A 69 -9.94 -17.59 -19.23
N GLN A 70 -10.69 -16.50 -19.38
CA GLN A 70 -11.55 -16.32 -20.54
C GLN A 70 -10.69 -16.04 -21.77
N ASP A 71 -11.06 -16.60 -22.92
CA ASP A 71 -10.34 -16.40 -24.18
C ASP A 71 -10.12 -14.89 -24.45
N ASP A 72 -8.90 -14.55 -24.86
CA ASP A 72 -8.43 -13.18 -25.13
C ASP A 72 -8.43 -12.19 -23.95
N TRP A 73 -8.82 -12.58 -22.74
CA TRP A 73 -8.73 -11.70 -21.56
C TRP A 73 -7.30 -11.63 -21.03
N PRO A 74 -6.76 -10.48 -20.55
CA PRO A 74 -5.42 -10.42 -19.99
C PRO A 74 -5.27 -11.20 -18.66
N VAL A 75 -4.03 -11.57 -18.29
CA VAL A 75 -3.72 -12.37 -17.10
C VAL A 75 -3.38 -11.48 -15.90
N GLY A 76 -4.01 -11.72 -14.75
CA GLY A 76 -3.74 -11.03 -13.48
C GLY A 76 -2.47 -11.50 -12.79
N ILE A 77 -2.01 -10.77 -11.77
CA ILE A 77 -0.85 -11.14 -10.95
C ILE A 77 -1.30 -11.29 -9.50
N ARG A 78 -0.96 -12.42 -8.88
CA ARG A 78 -1.27 -12.65 -7.46
C ARG A 78 -0.46 -11.71 -6.57
N ASN A 79 -1.11 -11.08 -5.59
CA ASN A 79 -0.44 -10.25 -4.60
C ASN A 79 0.27 -11.13 -3.56
N VAL A 80 1.60 -11.05 -3.50
CA VAL A 80 2.43 -11.85 -2.59
C VAL A 80 2.94 -10.96 -1.46
N GLY A 81 2.13 -10.82 -0.41
CA GLY A 81 2.49 -10.12 0.82
C GLY A 81 2.75 -8.62 0.65
N ASN A 82 1.71 -7.85 0.30
CA ASN A 82 1.75 -6.39 0.10
C ASN A 82 2.71 -5.94 -1.02
N THR A 83 2.71 -6.68 -2.12
CA THR A 83 3.55 -6.41 -3.30
C THR A 83 2.73 -5.96 -4.51
N CYS A 84 1.54 -5.41 -4.29
CA CYS A 84 0.68 -4.88 -5.37
C CYS A 84 1.37 -3.79 -6.22
N TRP A 85 2.35 -3.08 -5.66
CA TRP A 85 3.20 -2.15 -6.42
C TRP A 85 3.97 -2.86 -7.53
N PHE A 86 4.44 -4.09 -7.30
CA PHE A 86 5.12 -4.91 -8.30
C PHE A 86 4.14 -5.28 -9.42
N SER A 87 2.94 -5.74 -9.05
CA SER A 87 1.87 -6.04 -10.01
C SER A 87 1.59 -4.86 -10.94
N ALA A 88 1.39 -3.66 -10.38
CA ALA A 88 1.08 -2.46 -11.15
C ALA A 88 2.20 -2.07 -12.14
N VAL A 89 3.45 -2.05 -11.67
CA VAL A 89 4.61 -1.72 -12.51
C VAL A 89 4.82 -2.76 -13.60
N ILE A 90 4.82 -4.06 -13.25
CA ILE A 90 5.04 -5.14 -14.21
C ILE A 90 3.94 -5.20 -15.26
N GLN A 91 2.66 -5.05 -14.88
CA GLN A 91 1.56 -5.00 -15.85
C GLN A 91 1.73 -3.83 -16.82
N SER A 92 2.12 -2.66 -16.33
CA SER A 92 2.33 -1.47 -17.17
C SER A 92 3.46 -1.67 -18.18
N LEU A 93 4.56 -2.33 -17.78
CA LEU A 93 5.69 -2.62 -18.67
C LEU A 93 5.40 -3.77 -19.63
N PHE A 94 4.70 -4.82 -19.17
CA PHE A 94 4.33 -5.98 -20.00
C PHE A 94 3.43 -5.60 -21.17
N HIS A 95 2.51 -4.64 -20.97
CA HIS A 95 1.60 -4.18 -22.00
C HIS A 95 2.22 -3.16 -22.96
N LEU A 96 3.53 -2.88 -22.87
CA LEU A 96 4.32 -2.28 -23.94
C LEU A 96 4.88 -3.39 -24.85
N PRO A 97 4.33 -3.60 -26.07
CA PRO A 97 4.76 -4.70 -26.94
C PRO A 97 6.26 -4.74 -27.23
N VAL A 98 6.89 -3.58 -27.43
CA VAL A 98 8.35 -3.49 -27.63
C VAL A 98 9.12 -3.99 -26.41
N PHE A 99 8.72 -3.59 -25.21
CA PHE A 99 9.39 -4.05 -23.98
C PHE A 99 9.19 -5.55 -23.77
N ARG A 100 7.96 -6.04 -23.95
CA ARG A 100 7.63 -7.46 -23.88
C ARG A 100 8.49 -8.30 -24.83
N ARG A 101 8.65 -7.87 -26.08
CA ARG A 101 9.54 -8.51 -27.06
C ARG A 101 10.99 -8.55 -26.59
N LEU A 102 11.51 -7.44 -26.08
CA LEU A 102 12.90 -7.36 -25.61
C LEU A 102 13.15 -8.37 -24.48
N VAL A 103 12.22 -8.46 -23.52
CA VAL A 103 12.30 -9.40 -22.40
C VAL A 103 12.21 -10.85 -22.85
N LEU A 104 11.21 -11.20 -23.68
CA LEU A 104 11.00 -12.57 -24.14
C LEU A 104 12.15 -13.08 -25.02
N ASN A 105 12.73 -12.21 -25.86
CA ASN A 105 13.83 -12.53 -26.75
C ASN A 105 15.22 -12.32 -26.12
N TYR A 106 15.28 -11.97 -24.85
CA TYR A 106 16.54 -11.85 -24.13
C TYR A 106 17.30 -13.19 -24.14
N GLN A 107 18.52 -13.16 -24.65
CA GLN A 107 19.41 -14.32 -24.73
C GLN A 107 20.76 -13.96 -24.11
N LEU A 108 21.20 -14.81 -23.18
CA LEU A 108 22.52 -14.69 -22.58
C LEU A 108 23.37 -15.89 -23.01
N SER A 109 24.57 -15.66 -23.54
CA SER A 109 25.47 -16.76 -23.90
C SER A 109 26.12 -17.37 -22.64
N GLU A 110 26.26 -18.70 -22.59
CA GLU A 110 26.90 -19.42 -21.48
C GLU A 110 28.31 -18.89 -21.16
N ARG A 111 29.07 -18.48 -22.19
CA ARG A 111 30.41 -17.89 -22.03
C ARG A 111 30.45 -16.57 -21.28
N ILE A 112 29.34 -15.82 -21.25
CA ILE A 112 29.20 -14.56 -20.51
C ILE A 112 28.78 -14.88 -19.08
N LEU A 113 27.88 -15.85 -18.89
CA LEU A 113 27.46 -16.33 -17.57
C LEU A 113 28.64 -16.84 -16.74
N GLU A 114 29.57 -17.59 -17.35
CA GLU A 114 30.80 -18.07 -16.70
C GLU A 114 31.79 -16.94 -16.33
N LYS A 115 31.74 -15.80 -17.03
CA LYS A 115 32.61 -14.64 -16.77
C LYS A 115 32.09 -13.71 -15.68
N CYS A 116 30.81 -13.79 -15.34
CA CYS A 116 30.19 -12.98 -14.29
C CYS A 116 30.68 -13.45 -12.91
N LYS A 117 31.62 -12.69 -12.33
CA LYS A 117 32.18 -12.96 -10.99
C LYS A 117 31.46 -12.21 -9.87
N SER A 118 30.75 -11.12 -10.16
CA SER A 118 30.07 -10.32 -9.14
C SER A 118 28.77 -10.98 -8.68
N HIS A 119 28.49 -10.87 -7.39
CA HIS A 119 27.22 -11.32 -6.79
C HIS A 119 26.03 -10.49 -7.31
N SER A 120 26.24 -9.20 -7.61
CA SER A 120 25.22 -8.31 -8.20
C SER A 120 24.77 -8.78 -9.58
N ASP A 121 25.72 -9.11 -10.46
CA ASP A 121 25.44 -9.47 -11.85
C ASP A 121 24.66 -10.78 -11.92
N LYS A 122 25.05 -11.77 -11.09
CA LYS A 122 24.33 -13.05 -11.00
C LYS A 122 22.89 -12.87 -10.55
N ARG A 123 22.65 -11.99 -9.58
CA ARG A 123 21.30 -11.67 -9.11
C ARG A 123 20.47 -10.96 -10.19
N ASN A 124 21.03 -9.97 -10.87
CA ASN A 124 20.33 -9.24 -11.94
C ASN A 124 19.97 -10.18 -13.10
N ILE A 125 20.88 -11.11 -13.45
CA ILE A 125 20.62 -12.14 -14.47
C ILE A 125 19.52 -13.11 -14.01
N ALA A 126 19.56 -13.59 -12.77
CA ALA A 126 18.53 -14.48 -12.22
C ALA A 126 17.15 -13.79 -12.22
N PHE A 127 17.10 -12.53 -11.77
CA PHE A 127 15.87 -11.75 -11.81
C PHE A 127 15.33 -11.59 -13.25
N MET A 128 16.20 -11.32 -14.22
CA MET A 128 15.82 -11.20 -15.62
C MET A 128 15.28 -12.54 -16.19
N GLN A 129 15.81 -13.68 -15.76
CA GLN A 129 15.32 -15.00 -16.14
C GLN A 129 13.93 -15.27 -15.56
N GLU A 130 13.72 -14.98 -14.27
CA GLU A 130 12.41 -15.12 -13.64
C GLU A 130 11.36 -14.18 -14.24
N LEU A 131 11.74 -12.93 -14.54
CA LEU A 131 10.89 -11.99 -15.23
C LEU A 131 10.49 -12.49 -16.63
N ARG A 132 11.43 -13.10 -17.35
CA ARG A 132 11.18 -13.70 -18.67
C ARG A 132 10.20 -14.87 -18.60
N CYS A 133 10.31 -15.73 -17.58
CA CYS A 133 9.36 -16.81 -17.31
C CYS A 133 7.96 -16.25 -16.96
N LEU A 134 7.90 -15.25 -16.09
CA LEU A 134 6.66 -14.57 -15.72
C LEU A 134 5.97 -13.97 -16.96
N PHE A 135 6.71 -13.30 -17.83
CA PHE A 135 6.18 -12.73 -19.07
C PHE A 135 5.65 -13.82 -20.01
N ALA A 136 6.33 -14.96 -20.11
CA ALA A 136 5.85 -16.10 -20.91
C ALA A 136 4.50 -16.62 -20.39
N LEU A 137 4.36 -16.77 -19.07
CA LEU A 137 3.09 -17.18 -18.45
C LEU A 137 1.99 -16.14 -18.68
N MET A 138 2.30 -14.85 -18.54
CA MET A 138 1.32 -13.78 -18.79
C MET A 138 0.82 -13.76 -20.24
N VAL A 139 1.66 -14.17 -21.21
CA VAL A 139 1.24 -14.32 -22.61
C VAL A 139 0.31 -15.51 -22.79
N GLY A 140 0.73 -16.71 -22.37
CA GLY A 140 0.11 -17.96 -22.82
C GLY A 140 -0.57 -18.82 -21.75
N SER A 141 -0.60 -18.41 -20.48
CA SER A 141 -1.26 -19.19 -19.43
C SER A 141 -2.78 -19.24 -19.65
N THR A 142 -3.37 -20.40 -19.40
CA THR A 142 -4.81 -20.62 -19.34
C THR A 142 -5.41 -20.30 -17.97
N ARG A 143 -4.56 -19.97 -16.98
CA ARG A 143 -5.00 -19.48 -15.67
C ARG A 143 -5.35 -17.98 -15.76
N ARG A 144 -6.35 -17.56 -15.00
CA ARG A 144 -6.79 -16.17 -14.89
C ARG A 144 -5.72 -15.26 -14.28
N PHE A 145 -4.86 -15.81 -13.42
CA PHE A 145 -3.75 -15.09 -12.81
C PHE A 145 -2.51 -15.97 -12.68
N VAL A 146 -1.34 -15.34 -12.57
CA VAL A 146 -0.04 -15.99 -12.38
C VAL A 146 0.59 -15.55 -11.06
N ASP A 147 1.48 -16.39 -10.52
CA ASP A 147 2.17 -16.13 -9.26
C ASP A 147 3.56 -15.51 -9.52
N PRO A 148 3.84 -14.29 -9.03
CA PRO A 148 5.12 -13.61 -9.24
C PRO A 148 6.18 -13.94 -8.17
N SER A 149 5.90 -14.87 -7.24
CA SER A 149 6.74 -15.08 -6.03
C SER A 149 8.22 -15.23 -6.33
N ALA A 150 8.62 -16.02 -7.34
CA ALA A 150 10.03 -16.24 -7.68
C ALA A 150 10.77 -14.94 -8.03
N ALA A 151 10.16 -14.07 -8.84
CA ALA A 151 10.74 -12.76 -9.18
C ALA A 151 10.73 -11.80 -7.98
N VAL A 152 9.67 -11.82 -7.18
CA VAL A 152 9.50 -10.95 -6.00
C VAL A 152 10.47 -11.33 -4.87
N GLU A 153 10.80 -12.61 -4.68
CA GLU A 153 11.74 -13.08 -3.67
C GLU A 153 13.17 -12.61 -3.97
N LEU A 154 13.60 -12.70 -5.24
CA LEU A 154 14.90 -12.18 -5.69
C LEU A 154 15.01 -10.66 -5.49
N LEU A 155 13.92 -9.94 -5.70
CA LEU A 155 13.84 -8.51 -5.38
C LEU A 155 13.97 -8.30 -3.88
N ARG A 156 13.15 -8.98 -3.07
CA ARG A 156 13.15 -8.84 -1.61
C ARG A 156 14.53 -9.08 -1.01
N GLU A 157 15.28 -10.08 -1.50
CA GLU A 157 16.65 -10.35 -1.03
C GLU A 157 17.60 -9.18 -1.30
N ALA A 158 17.50 -8.54 -2.46
CA ALA A 158 18.35 -7.40 -2.81
C ALA A 158 18.12 -6.15 -1.95
N PHE A 159 16.90 -6.02 -1.44
CA PHE A 159 16.45 -4.87 -0.68
C PHE A 159 16.71 -4.99 0.83
N ARG A 160 17.20 -6.14 1.32
CA ARG A 160 17.45 -6.42 2.76
C ARG A 160 18.54 -5.55 3.41
N THR A 161 19.33 -4.81 2.65
CA THR A 161 20.47 -4.03 3.18
C THR A 161 20.10 -2.62 3.66
N SER A 162 18.85 -2.18 3.52
CA SER A 162 18.37 -0.90 4.04
C SER A 162 17.08 -1.10 4.83
N GLU A 163 17.10 -0.86 6.14
CA GLU A 163 15.97 -1.02 7.07
C GLU A 163 14.83 0.01 6.88
N ALA A 164 14.84 0.79 5.79
CA ALA A 164 13.76 1.71 5.46
C ALA A 164 12.66 0.98 4.66
N GLN A 165 11.39 1.17 5.03
CA GLN A 165 10.26 0.82 4.16
C GLN A 165 10.43 1.59 2.83
N GLN A 166 10.62 0.85 1.74
CA GLN A 166 11.06 1.40 0.46
C GLN A 166 9.91 2.02 -0.32
N ASP A 167 10.22 3.17 -0.92
CA ASP A 167 9.32 3.91 -1.82
C ASP A 167 9.17 3.16 -3.15
N VAL A 168 7.96 3.18 -3.73
CA VAL A 168 7.64 2.49 -5.00
C VAL A 168 8.39 3.11 -6.18
N SER A 169 8.74 4.40 -6.07
CA SER A 169 9.64 5.09 -6.98
C SER A 169 11.04 4.46 -6.99
N GLU A 170 11.60 4.18 -5.80
CA GLU A 170 12.93 3.55 -5.66
C GLU A 170 12.97 2.15 -6.26
N PHE A 171 11.89 1.37 -6.09
CA PHE A 171 11.76 0.07 -6.76
C PHE A 171 11.75 0.24 -8.28
N SER A 172 10.92 1.13 -8.81
CA SER A 172 10.77 1.31 -10.27
C SER A 172 12.09 1.72 -10.92
N HIS A 173 12.87 2.58 -10.23
CA HIS A 173 14.23 2.95 -10.64
C HIS A 173 15.18 1.76 -10.63
N LYS A 174 15.27 1.03 -9.50
CA LYS A 174 16.17 -0.13 -9.40
C LYS A 174 15.82 -1.25 -10.36
N LEU A 175 14.53 -1.46 -10.64
CA LEU A 175 14.07 -2.41 -11.65
C LEU A 175 14.65 -2.05 -13.02
N LEU A 176 14.51 -0.80 -13.43
CA LEU A 176 15.04 -0.32 -14.71
C LEU A 176 16.57 -0.41 -14.75
N ASP A 177 17.27 -0.08 -13.66
CA ASP A 177 18.73 -0.21 -13.57
C ASP A 177 19.20 -1.66 -13.74
N TRP A 178 18.54 -2.62 -13.09
CA TRP A 178 18.90 -4.04 -13.23
C TRP A 178 18.64 -4.58 -14.62
N LEU A 179 17.54 -4.13 -15.24
CA LEU A 179 17.25 -4.45 -16.64
C LEU A 179 18.29 -3.82 -17.55
N GLU A 180 18.65 -2.56 -17.33
CA GLU A 180 19.73 -1.89 -18.08
C GLU A 180 21.02 -2.70 -17.99
N ASP A 181 21.48 -3.06 -16.79
CA ASP A 181 22.70 -3.84 -16.57
C ASP A 181 22.64 -5.21 -17.27
N ALA A 182 21.51 -5.92 -17.16
CA ALA A 182 21.34 -7.22 -17.80
C ALA A 182 21.41 -7.12 -19.33
N PHE A 183 20.73 -6.14 -19.93
CA PHE A 183 20.78 -5.90 -21.36
C PHE A 183 22.13 -5.35 -21.83
N GLN A 184 22.85 -4.62 -20.98
CA GLN A 184 24.20 -4.13 -21.28
C GLN A 184 25.21 -5.29 -21.40
N LEU A 185 25.05 -6.33 -20.59
CA LEU A 185 25.85 -7.55 -20.66
C LEU A 185 25.56 -8.38 -21.93
N ALA A 186 24.30 -8.41 -22.37
CA ALA A 186 23.89 -9.12 -23.58
C ALA A 186 24.24 -8.35 -24.88
N ALA A 187 24.23 -7.02 -24.84
CA ALA A 187 24.51 -6.16 -25.99
C ALA A 187 26.03 -6.12 -26.28
N ASN A 188 26.51 -7.03 -27.14
CA ASN A 188 27.88 -7.07 -27.65
C ASN A 188 28.26 -5.80 -28.46
N LYS A 189 28.52 -4.67 -27.77
CA LYS A 189 28.91 -3.35 -28.30
C LYS A 189 27.83 -2.56 -29.08
N GLN A 190 26.59 -3.05 -29.15
CA GLN A 190 25.45 -2.24 -29.61
C GLN A 190 24.92 -1.38 -28.47
N GLN A 191 24.23 -0.30 -28.82
CA GLN A 191 23.63 0.62 -27.86
C GLN A 191 22.47 -0.08 -27.13
N ASN A 192 22.40 0.07 -25.80
CA ASN A 192 21.47 -0.68 -24.94
C ASN A 192 20.00 -0.38 -25.31
N PRO A 193 19.18 -1.40 -25.66
CA PRO A 193 17.80 -1.19 -26.08
C PRO A 193 16.92 -0.61 -24.97
N MET A 194 17.20 -0.91 -23.69
CA MET A 194 16.47 -0.32 -22.56
C MET A 194 16.72 1.18 -22.43
N VAL A 195 17.99 1.58 -22.58
CA VAL A 195 18.39 3.00 -22.58
C VAL A 195 17.74 3.75 -23.75
N GLN A 196 17.65 3.12 -24.92
CA GLN A 196 17.00 3.74 -26.09
C GLN A 196 15.48 3.91 -25.90
N LEU A 197 14.83 3.04 -25.13
CA LEU A 197 13.39 3.02 -24.95
C LEU A 197 12.91 3.98 -23.86
N PHE A 198 13.60 4.03 -22.72
CA PHE A 198 13.15 4.78 -21.53
C PHE A 198 13.95 6.04 -21.23
N TYR A 199 15.15 6.23 -21.80
CA TYR A 199 16.01 7.36 -21.40
C TYR A 199 16.12 8.45 -22.47
N GLY A 200 15.96 9.69 -22.01
CA GLY A 200 16.16 10.92 -22.77
C GLY A 200 17.30 11.77 -22.23
N THR A 201 17.45 12.97 -22.78
CA THR A 201 18.40 13.98 -22.29
C THR A 201 17.75 15.35 -22.25
N PHE A 202 18.01 16.12 -21.21
CA PHE A 202 17.63 17.54 -21.12
C PHE A 202 18.87 18.43 -20.96
N VAL A 203 18.73 19.69 -21.36
CA VAL A 203 19.73 20.74 -21.24
C VAL A 203 19.31 21.65 -20.11
N THR A 204 20.19 21.89 -19.16
CA THR A 204 20.08 22.98 -18.19
C THR A 204 20.84 24.19 -18.71
N GLU A 205 20.17 25.32 -18.91
CA GLU A 205 20.79 26.61 -19.17
C GLU A 205 20.82 27.46 -17.90
N ARG A 206 22.00 27.99 -17.55
CA ARG A 206 22.19 28.99 -16.49
C ARG A 206 22.76 30.26 -17.09
N ARG A 207 22.15 31.40 -16.79
CA ARG A 207 22.63 32.72 -17.22
C ARG A 207 23.33 33.41 -16.06
N HIS A 208 24.66 33.47 -16.10
CA HIS A 208 25.46 34.17 -15.09
C HIS A 208 26.31 35.25 -15.77
N GLU A 209 26.11 36.52 -15.40
CA GLU A 209 26.92 37.67 -15.84
C GLU A 209 27.16 37.76 -17.36
N GLY A 210 26.14 37.44 -18.17
CA GLY A 210 26.21 37.49 -19.64
C GLY A 210 26.77 36.23 -20.33
N ASN A 211 27.28 35.27 -19.56
CA ASN A 211 27.67 33.95 -20.08
C ASN A 211 26.56 32.92 -19.84
N THR A 212 26.19 32.17 -20.88
CA THR A 212 25.21 31.07 -20.78
C THR A 212 25.94 29.75 -20.64
N LEU A 213 25.83 29.12 -19.47
CA LEU A 213 26.38 27.79 -19.21
C LEU A 213 25.31 26.75 -19.50
N CYS A 214 25.64 25.75 -20.32
CA CYS A 214 24.75 24.65 -20.70
C CYS A 214 25.29 23.34 -20.15
N ASN A 215 24.49 22.61 -19.36
CA ASN A 215 24.79 21.24 -18.93
C ASN A 215 23.79 20.26 -19.57
N ILE A 216 24.26 19.11 -20.06
CA ILE A 216 23.38 18.07 -20.61
C ILE A 216 23.32 16.92 -19.62
N GLU A 217 22.12 16.57 -19.20
CA GLU A 217 21.85 15.52 -18.22
C GLU A 217 20.92 14.47 -18.84
N GLN A 218 21.15 13.20 -18.49
CA GLN A 218 20.31 12.08 -18.89
C GLN A 218 19.19 11.89 -17.87
N PHE A 219 18.00 11.49 -18.32
CA PHE A 219 16.87 11.17 -17.45
C PHE A 219 16.14 9.93 -17.96
N GLY A 220 15.61 9.11 -17.05
CA GLY A 220 14.65 8.04 -17.35
C GLY A 220 13.25 8.50 -16.97
N GLN A 221 12.94 8.43 -15.67
CA GLN A 221 11.72 9.01 -15.12
C GLN A 221 11.94 10.49 -14.81
N TYR A 222 10.96 11.34 -15.17
CA TYR A 222 11.03 12.78 -14.91
C TYR A 222 10.13 13.15 -13.73
N PRO A 223 10.71 13.50 -12.55
CA PRO A 223 9.94 13.80 -11.35
C PRO A 223 9.27 15.17 -11.44
N LEU A 224 8.01 15.24 -11.02
CA LEU A 224 7.17 16.43 -11.02
C LEU A 224 6.54 16.62 -9.64
N GLN A 225 6.70 17.83 -9.09
CA GLN A 225 6.01 18.22 -7.86
C GLN A 225 4.57 18.63 -8.21
N VAL A 226 3.60 18.03 -7.53
CA VAL A 226 2.17 18.29 -7.80
C VAL A 226 1.67 19.54 -7.08
N ASN A 227 2.32 19.94 -6.00
CA ASN A 227 1.85 21.06 -5.17
C ASN A 227 1.78 22.37 -5.97
N GLY A 228 0.68 23.11 -5.78
CA GLY A 228 0.47 24.41 -6.41
C GLY A 228 -0.06 24.38 -7.85
N PHE A 229 -0.05 23.24 -8.54
CA PHE A 229 -0.45 23.13 -9.96
C PHE A 229 -1.82 22.48 -10.14
N ASN A 230 -2.51 22.75 -11.25
CA ASN A 230 -3.84 22.20 -11.54
C ASN A 230 -3.83 21.17 -12.68
N ASN A 231 -2.85 21.26 -13.56
CA ASN A 231 -2.70 20.36 -14.70
C ASN A 231 -1.23 20.00 -14.95
N LEU A 232 -1.01 18.93 -15.72
CA LEU A 232 0.32 18.41 -16.04
C LEU A 232 1.18 19.44 -16.80
N ASP A 233 0.57 20.23 -17.68
CA ASP A 233 1.27 21.27 -18.43
C ASP A 233 1.88 22.34 -17.50
N GLU A 234 1.12 22.78 -16.48
CA GLU A 234 1.57 23.70 -15.45
C GLU A 234 2.68 23.10 -14.58
N CYS A 235 2.54 21.82 -14.17
CA CYS A 235 3.60 21.09 -13.46
C CYS A 235 4.91 21.06 -14.27
N LEU A 236 4.83 20.76 -15.56
CA LEU A 236 6.00 20.71 -16.44
C LEU A 236 6.65 22.10 -16.62
N GLU A 237 5.85 23.15 -16.82
CA GLU A 237 6.39 24.51 -16.88
C GLU A 237 7.08 24.92 -15.58
N GLY A 238 6.49 24.59 -14.43
CA GLY A 238 7.07 24.85 -13.11
C GLY A 238 8.40 24.10 -12.91
N ALA A 239 8.45 22.82 -13.29
CA ALA A 239 9.65 21.99 -13.19
C ALA A 239 10.77 22.42 -14.17
N MET A 240 10.43 23.10 -15.27
CA MET A 240 11.39 23.59 -16.24
C MET A 240 12.00 24.95 -15.88
N VAL A 241 11.33 25.73 -15.03
CA VAL A 241 11.77 27.06 -14.61
C VAL A 241 12.03 27.05 -13.10
N GLU A 242 13.24 26.65 -12.70
CA GLU A 242 13.65 26.74 -11.30
C GLU A 242 13.98 28.20 -10.97
N LYS A 243 13.06 28.88 -10.27
CA LYS A 243 13.37 30.14 -9.59
C LYS A 243 14.17 29.79 -8.34
N GLU A 244 15.41 30.28 -8.22
CA GLU A 244 16.17 30.12 -6.98
C GLU A 244 15.41 30.72 -5.79
N ILE A 245 15.47 30.01 -4.67
CA ILE A 245 15.06 30.47 -3.35
C ILE A 245 15.86 31.73 -3.05
N GLU A 246 15.17 32.84 -2.74
CA GLU A 246 15.79 34.10 -2.35
C GLU A 246 16.80 33.85 -1.21
N SER A 247 18.09 33.84 -1.53
CA SER A 247 19.12 33.82 -0.49
C SER A 247 19.09 35.17 0.20
N LEU A 248 18.77 35.19 1.49
CA LEU A 248 18.62 36.41 2.31
C LEU A 248 19.91 37.24 2.49
N HIS A 249 21.02 36.90 1.83
CA HIS A 249 22.28 37.61 1.97
C HIS A 249 22.95 37.92 0.62
N SER A 250 22.54 39.01 -0.03
CA SER A 250 23.43 40.01 -0.64
C SER A 250 22.63 41.05 -1.45
N ASP A 251 22.97 42.34 -1.28
CA ASP A 251 22.30 43.51 -1.87
C ASP A 251 22.51 43.68 -3.39
N HIS A 252 22.70 42.58 -4.13
CA HIS A 252 22.86 42.60 -5.58
C HIS A 252 21.89 41.60 -6.22
N ILE A 253 20.69 42.09 -6.57
CA ILE A 253 19.69 41.32 -7.32
C ILE A 253 20.16 41.17 -8.77
N VAL A 254 20.97 40.15 -9.03
CA VAL A 254 21.12 39.56 -10.36
C VAL A 254 20.33 38.25 -10.33
N THR A 255 19.18 38.24 -10.99
CA THR A 255 18.34 37.03 -11.13
C THR A 255 19.00 36.05 -12.10
N SER A 256 19.88 35.20 -11.59
CA SER A 256 20.40 34.04 -12.33
C SER A 256 19.31 32.95 -12.37
N GLY A 257 18.43 33.00 -13.36
CA GLY A 257 17.45 31.94 -13.58
C GLY A 257 18.09 30.67 -14.13
N ARG A 258 17.71 29.50 -13.59
CA ARG A 258 18.05 28.17 -14.16
C ARG A 258 16.84 27.65 -14.92
N GLU A 259 17.04 27.36 -16.20
CA GLU A 259 15.99 26.77 -17.05
C GLU A 259 16.41 25.39 -17.55
N ARG A 260 15.44 24.48 -17.69
CA ARG A 260 15.65 23.13 -18.22
C ARG A 260 14.84 22.96 -19.50
N TRP A 261 15.41 22.29 -20.49
CA TRP A 261 14.82 22.08 -21.82
C TRP A 261 15.07 20.67 -22.32
N PHE A 262 14.06 19.96 -22.82
CA PHE A 262 14.28 18.62 -23.35
C PHE A 262 15.04 18.68 -24.68
N LYS A 263 16.18 17.98 -24.76
CA LYS A 263 16.97 17.87 -26.00
C LYS A 263 16.60 16.64 -26.80
N LYS A 264 16.42 15.51 -26.10
CA LYS A 264 15.99 14.23 -26.67
C LYS A 264 14.98 13.62 -25.72
N LEU A 265 13.79 13.31 -26.21
CA LEU A 265 12.77 12.59 -25.45
C LEU A 265 12.89 11.08 -25.72
N PRO A 266 12.65 10.22 -24.72
CA PRO A 266 12.55 8.79 -24.92
C PRO A 266 11.25 8.42 -25.66
N PRO A 267 11.21 7.30 -26.41
CA PRO A 267 9.98 6.76 -26.98
C PRO A 267 8.90 6.46 -25.93
N VAL A 268 9.31 6.00 -24.74
CA VAL A 268 8.44 5.83 -23.57
C VAL A 268 8.82 6.88 -22.53
N LEU A 269 7.93 7.83 -22.31
CA LEU A 269 8.13 8.95 -21.40
C LEU A 269 7.34 8.75 -20.11
N THR A 270 8.06 8.62 -19.00
CA THR A 270 7.50 8.39 -17.67
C THR A 270 7.61 9.63 -16.79
N PHE A 271 6.49 10.09 -16.25
CA PHE A 271 6.42 11.15 -15.24
C PHE A 271 6.12 10.56 -13.87
N GLU A 272 6.93 10.92 -12.89
CA GLU A 272 6.68 10.60 -11.49
C GLU A 272 6.00 11.80 -10.82
N LEU A 273 4.84 11.58 -10.22
CA LEU A 273 4.04 12.61 -9.58
C LEU A 273 4.24 12.56 -8.06
N SER A 274 5.14 13.41 -7.57
CA SER A 274 5.39 13.55 -6.13
C SER A 274 4.24 14.32 -5.49
N ARG A 275 3.45 13.59 -4.69
CA ARG A 275 2.33 14.12 -3.90
C ARG A 275 2.62 14.14 -2.41
N PHE A 276 3.79 13.73 -1.96
CA PHE A 276 4.13 13.76 -0.54
C PHE A 276 4.92 15.03 -0.22
N GLU A 277 4.44 15.79 0.75
CA GLU A 277 5.16 16.91 1.33
C GLU A 277 5.27 16.76 2.84
N PHE A 278 6.39 17.23 3.39
CA PHE A 278 6.58 17.20 4.83
C PHE A 278 5.74 18.29 5.49
N ASN A 279 4.69 17.89 6.22
CA ASN A 279 3.91 18.83 6.99
C ASN A 279 4.67 19.18 8.29
N THR A 280 5.21 20.40 8.35
CA THR A 280 6.02 20.89 9.48
C THR A 280 5.21 21.02 10.78
N GLN A 281 3.88 21.16 10.70
CA GLN A 281 3.01 21.25 11.87
C GLN A 281 2.71 19.87 12.47
N LEU A 282 2.51 18.86 11.61
CA LEU A 282 2.21 17.48 12.02
C LEU A 282 3.47 16.61 12.20
N GLY A 283 4.65 17.09 11.77
CA GLY A 283 5.92 16.36 11.89
C GLY A 283 6.00 15.08 11.07
N ARG A 284 5.17 14.92 10.04
CA ARG A 284 5.09 13.72 9.20
C ARG A 284 4.84 14.07 7.72
N PRO A 285 5.27 13.21 6.77
CA PRO A 285 4.91 13.39 5.37
C PRO A 285 3.40 13.21 5.17
N GLU A 286 2.78 14.12 4.45
CA GLU A 286 1.35 14.12 4.14
C GLU A 286 1.14 14.07 2.63
N LYS A 287 0.10 13.33 2.22
CA LYS A 287 -0.28 13.20 0.82
C LYS A 287 -1.14 14.39 0.41
N ILE A 288 -0.76 15.03 -0.69
CA ILE A 288 -1.50 16.13 -1.30
C ILE A 288 -2.65 15.55 -2.11
N HIS A 289 -3.87 15.75 -1.61
CA HIS A 289 -5.11 15.34 -2.25
C HIS A 289 -5.63 16.34 -3.30
N LYS A 290 -4.84 17.38 -3.65
CA LYS A 290 -5.24 18.35 -4.68
C LYS A 290 -5.43 17.64 -6.04
N LYS A 291 -6.51 18.02 -6.74
CA LYS A 291 -6.79 17.58 -8.12
C LYS A 291 -5.67 18.05 -9.07
N LEU A 292 -5.10 17.11 -9.81
CA LEU A 292 -4.15 17.36 -10.91
C LEU A 292 -4.66 16.67 -12.18
N GLU A 293 -4.99 17.47 -13.19
CA GLU A 293 -5.49 16.97 -14.48
C GLU A 293 -4.34 16.64 -15.43
N PHE A 294 -4.43 15.53 -16.15
CA PHE A 294 -3.47 15.16 -17.18
C PHE A 294 -4.19 14.66 -18.44
N PRO A 295 -3.72 15.03 -19.65
CA PRO A 295 -4.43 14.73 -20.89
C PRO A 295 -4.14 13.30 -21.39
N GLN A 296 -5.04 12.75 -22.22
CA GLN A 296 -4.76 11.49 -22.94
C GLN A 296 -3.64 11.65 -23.98
N ILE A 297 -3.47 12.85 -24.54
CA ILE A 297 -2.39 13.17 -25.48
C ILE A 297 -1.74 14.47 -25.03
N ILE A 298 -0.43 14.43 -24.78
CA ILE A 298 0.39 15.60 -24.47
C ILE A 298 1.28 15.94 -25.65
N TYR A 299 1.39 17.23 -25.99
CA TYR A 299 2.27 17.71 -27.04
C TYR A 299 3.53 18.30 -26.44
N MET A 300 4.66 17.62 -26.65
CA MET A 300 5.92 17.98 -25.99
C MET A 300 6.69 19.12 -26.68
N ASP A 301 6.17 19.62 -27.81
CA ASP A 301 6.82 20.64 -28.64
C ASP A 301 7.27 21.89 -27.87
N ARG A 302 6.43 22.39 -26.97
CA ARG A 302 6.70 23.59 -26.16
C ARG A 302 7.89 23.44 -25.21
N TYR A 303 8.24 22.20 -24.87
CA TYR A 303 9.28 21.87 -23.90
C TYR A 303 10.62 21.49 -24.54
N LEU A 304 10.68 21.41 -25.87
CA LEU A 304 11.89 21.01 -26.59
C LEU A 304 12.85 22.20 -26.79
N HIS A 305 14.14 21.95 -26.58
CA HIS A 305 15.22 22.94 -26.76
C HIS A 305 15.22 23.58 -28.16
N LYS A 306 14.85 22.82 -29.19
CA LYS A 306 14.73 23.30 -30.59
C LYS A 306 13.74 24.47 -30.76
N ASN A 307 12.76 24.60 -29.86
CA ASN A 307 11.68 25.58 -29.92
C ASN A 307 11.84 26.70 -28.88
N ILE A 308 13.00 26.80 -28.23
CA ILE A 308 13.26 27.72 -27.10
C ILE A 308 12.88 29.18 -27.40
N GLU A 309 13.24 29.71 -28.57
CA GLU A 309 12.93 31.08 -28.96
C GLU A 309 11.41 31.34 -29.05
N GLN A 310 10.68 30.45 -29.73
CA GLN A 310 9.23 30.54 -29.87
C GLN A 310 8.52 30.40 -28.52
N THR A 311 8.99 29.48 -27.68
CA THR A 311 8.44 29.29 -26.33
C THR A 311 8.68 30.52 -25.45
N HIS A 312 9.86 31.15 -25.51
CA HIS A 312 10.14 32.37 -24.75
C HIS A 312 9.28 33.56 -25.17
N GLU A 313 9.13 33.79 -26.48
CA GLU A 313 8.27 34.86 -27.00
C GLU A 313 6.85 34.72 -26.46
N ARG A 314 6.29 33.51 -26.54
CA ARG A 314 4.96 33.22 -25.99
C ARG A 314 4.86 33.32 -24.50
N ARG A 315 5.84 32.81 -23.75
CA ARG A 315 5.86 32.97 -22.29
C ARG A 315 5.79 34.45 -21.92
N GLY A 316 6.47 35.31 -22.68
CA GLY A 316 6.39 36.77 -22.52
C GLY A 316 5.00 37.34 -22.79
N GLU A 317 4.33 36.92 -23.86
CA GLU A 317 2.97 37.34 -24.19
C GLU A 317 1.94 36.85 -23.18
N VAL A 318 1.98 35.56 -22.81
CA VAL A 318 1.11 34.95 -21.80
C VAL A 318 1.31 35.64 -20.45
N LYS A 319 2.55 35.98 -20.08
CA LYS A 319 2.81 36.76 -18.85
C LYS A 319 2.12 38.12 -18.88
N LYS A 320 2.24 38.88 -19.97
CA LYS A 320 1.56 40.18 -20.13
C LYS A 320 0.03 40.03 -20.04
N MET A 321 -0.54 39.02 -20.68
CA MET A 321 -1.99 38.78 -20.62
C MET A 321 -2.43 38.32 -19.23
N LYS A 322 -1.66 37.49 -18.52
CA LYS A 322 -1.94 37.11 -17.13
C LYS A 322 -1.90 38.31 -16.19
N GLU A 323 -0.96 39.23 -16.38
CA GLU A 323 -0.90 40.50 -15.64
C GLU A 323 -2.14 41.36 -15.93
N GLN A 324 -2.57 41.46 -17.19
CA GLN A 324 -3.80 42.16 -17.56
C GLN A 324 -5.05 41.49 -16.96
N LEU A 325 -5.12 40.16 -17.01
CA LEU A 325 -6.20 39.38 -16.42
C LEU A 325 -6.27 39.60 -14.91
N ALA A 326 -5.14 39.59 -14.20
CA ALA A 326 -5.10 39.86 -12.76
C ALA A 326 -5.65 41.25 -12.42
N VAL A 327 -5.31 42.27 -13.22
CA VAL A 327 -5.86 43.63 -13.07
C VAL A 327 -7.38 43.64 -13.34
N LEU A 328 -7.87 42.95 -14.37
CA LEU A 328 -9.31 42.87 -14.64
C LEU A 328 -10.06 42.08 -13.57
N GLN A 329 -9.49 40.98 -13.07
CA GLN A 329 -10.04 40.19 -11.98
C GLN A 329 -10.11 41.03 -10.69
N GLN A 330 -9.07 41.80 -10.37
CA GLN A 330 -9.10 42.73 -9.24
C GLN A 330 -10.20 43.78 -9.41
N LYS A 331 -10.37 44.34 -10.61
CA LYS A 331 -11.48 45.27 -10.91
C LYS A 331 -12.85 44.58 -10.75
N LEU A 332 -13.01 43.36 -11.26
CA LEU A 332 -14.23 42.57 -11.07
C LEU A 332 -14.52 42.31 -9.60
N GLU A 333 -13.49 41.99 -8.82
CA GLU A 333 -13.60 41.75 -7.40
C GLU A 333 -14.05 43.02 -6.67
N CYS A 334 -13.58 44.21 -7.06
CA CYS A 334 -14.10 45.47 -6.55
C CYS A 334 -15.59 45.69 -6.87
N TYR A 335 -16.11 45.13 -7.97
CA TYR A 335 -17.54 45.18 -8.30
C TYR A 335 -18.35 44.12 -7.54
N LYS A 336 -17.79 42.94 -7.27
CA LYS A 336 -18.44 41.88 -6.47
C LYS A 336 -18.43 42.18 -4.97
N ASN A 337 -17.39 42.88 -4.51
CA ASN A 337 -17.18 43.24 -3.11
C ASN A 337 -17.08 44.77 -3.02
N TYR A 338 -18.17 45.45 -3.35
CA TYR A 338 -18.25 46.91 -3.40
C TYR A 338 -18.69 47.49 -2.05
N GLY A 339 -18.04 48.56 -1.61
CA GLY A 339 -18.34 49.27 -0.37
C GLY A 339 -17.08 49.75 0.38
N SER A 340 -17.22 50.85 1.12
CA SER A 340 -16.14 51.43 1.95
C SER A 340 -16.20 50.97 3.42
N GLY A 341 -17.25 50.23 3.80
CA GLY A 341 -17.46 49.70 5.16
C GLY A 341 -16.90 48.29 5.35
N PRO A 342 -17.00 47.74 6.59
CA PRO A 342 -16.54 46.38 6.91
C PRO A 342 -17.35 45.30 6.17
N THR A 343 -18.62 45.59 5.85
CA THR A 343 -19.48 44.75 5.02
C THR A 343 -19.47 45.25 3.58
N LYS A 344 -19.19 44.33 2.66
CA LYS A 344 -19.14 44.59 1.21
C LYS A 344 -20.26 43.81 0.54
N TYR A 345 -20.83 44.40 -0.50
CA TYR A 345 -21.92 43.79 -1.25
C TYR A 345 -21.61 43.80 -2.74
N PRO A 346 -22.15 42.85 -3.52
CA PRO A 346 -22.10 42.94 -4.97
C PRO A 346 -22.76 44.23 -5.43
N LEU A 347 -22.03 45.04 -6.19
CA LEU A 347 -22.53 46.28 -6.74
C LEU A 347 -23.80 46.01 -7.57
N ALA A 348 -23.86 44.90 -8.31
CA ALA A 348 -25.05 44.51 -9.06
C ALA A 348 -26.30 44.39 -8.17
N ASP A 349 -26.17 43.80 -6.99
CA ASP A 349 -27.28 43.61 -6.05
C ASP A 349 -27.63 44.93 -5.38
N MET A 350 -26.62 45.73 -5.00
CA MET A 350 -26.83 47.09 -4.48
C MET A 350 -27.60 47.95 -5.47
N LEU A 351 -27.26 47.89 -6.76
CA LEU A 351 -27.93 48.64 -7.81
C LEU A 351 -29.34 48.12 -8.07
N GLN A 352 -29.57 46.80 -7.95
CA GLN A 352 -30.90 46.20 -8.01
C GLN A 352 -31.76 46.67 -6.83
N PHE A 353 -31.22 46.71 -5.61
CA PHE A 353 -31.92 47.23 -4.43
C PHE A 353 -32.17 48.74 -4.54
N VAL A 354 -31.25 49.52 -5.11
CA VAL A 354 -31.46 50.95 -5.40
C VAL A 354 -32.53 51.15 -6.47
N LEU A 355 -32.58 50.29 -7.49
CA LEU A 355 -33.62 50.29 -8.51
C LEU A 355 -35.00 49.92 -7.93
N GLU A 356 -35.06 48.91 -7.07
CA GLU A 356 -36.28 48.51 -6.35
C GLU A 356 -36.76 49.63 -5.43
N PHE A 357 -35.85 50.24 -4.66
CA PHE A 357 -36.15 51.45 -3.89
C PHE A 357 -36.70 52.55 -4.81
N ALA A 358 -36.00 52.87 -5.90
CA ALA A 358 -36.36 53.95 -6.80
C ALA A 358 -37.70 53.75 -7.56
N THR A 359 -38.09 52.49 -7.78
CA THR A 359 -39.37 52.11 -8.42
C THR A 359 -40.51 51.92 -7.41
N THR A 360 -40.20 51.94 -6.11
CA THR A 360 -41.22 51.85 -5.06
C THR A 360 -42.02 53.16 -5.01
N LYS A 361 -43.34 53.06 -5.10
CA LYS A 361 -44.23 54.24 -5.07
C LYS A 361 -44.14 54.91 -3.69
N PRO A 362 -43.97 56.24 -3.61
CA PRO A 362 -43.99 56.94 -2.33
C PRO A 362 -45.38 56.83 -1.70
N THR A 363 -45.49 56.14 -0.56
CA THR A 363 -46.70 56.15 0.26
C THR A 363 -46.80 57.51 0.93
N SER A 364 -47.87 58.24 0.67
CA SER A 364 -48.13 59.56 1.24
C SER A 364 -48.44 59.47 2.74
N VAL A 365 -47.42 59.35 3.59
CA VAL A 365 -47.54 59.66 5.02
C VAL A 365 -46.24 60.35 5.48
N SER A 366 -46.33 61.65 5.74
CA SER A 366 -45.27 62.44 6.36
C SER A 366 -45.05 62.00 7.82
N PRO A 367 -43.80 61.92 8.33
CA PRO A 367 -43.58 61.73 9.75
C PRO A 367 -43.64 63.09 10.44
N ALA A 368 -44.84 63.52 10.83
CA ALA A 368 -45.03 64.63 11.75
C ALA A 368 -46.07 64.23 12.79
N GLU A 369 -45.62 63.92 14.00
CA GLU A 369 -46.27 64.10 15.32
C GLU A 369 -45.42 63.32 16.35
N ASP A 370 -44.43 63.93 16.99
CA ASP A 370 -44.46 64.83 18.15
C ASP A 370 -44.77 64.15 19.51
N LEU A 371 -43.97 64.55 20.50
CA LEU A 371 -43.81 63.96 21.82
C LEU A 371 -45.03 64.20 22.73
N ARG A 372 -45.49 63.16 23.46
CA ARG A 372 -45.63 63.09 24.95
C ARG A 372 -46.72 62.08 25.42
N PRO A 373 -46.47 61.30 26.48
CA PRO A 373 -47.51 60.53 27.15
C PRO A 373 -48.09 61.25 28.39
N ALA A 374 -49.42 61.20 28.48
CA ALA A 374 -50.29 61.14 29.65
C ALA A 374 -50.18 62.16 30.80
N ALA A 375 -51.33 62.80 31.10
CA ALA A 375 -51.93 62.75 32.44
C ALA A 375 -53.43 63.14 32.39
N SER A 376 -54.29 62.22 32.87
CA SER A 376 -55.56 62.46 33.61
C SER A 376 -56.67 63.28 32.91
N SER A 377 -57.96 62.94 32.89
CA SER A 377 -58.84 62.01 33.62
C SER A 377 -60.28 62.19 33.01
N PRO A 378 -61.41 61.79 33.63
CA PRO A 378 -62.15 60.55 33.31
C PRO A 378 -63.66 60.75 32.95
N THR A 379 -64.22 59.86 32.11
CA THR A 379 -65.63 59.33 32.04
C THR A 379 -66.86 60.27 32.25
N PRO A 380 -68.14 59.82 32.13
CA PRO A 380 -68.81 58.87 31.23
C PRO A 380 -70.18 59.39 30.66
N ALA A 381 -70.78 58.55 29.80
CA ALA A 381 -72.21 58.22 29.74
C ALA A 381 -73.18 58.90 28.74
N SER A 382 -73.95 57.99 28.12
CA SER A 382 -75.35 58.05 27.65
C SER A 382 -75.67 58.45 26.20
N HIS A 383 -75.92 57.41 25.39
CA HIS A 383 -77.09 57.13 24.52
C HIS A 383 -78.24 58.19 24.47
N PRO A 384 -79.13 58.24 23.43
CA PRO A 384 -79.61 57.04 22.71
C PRO A 384 -80.13 57.14 21.22
N LEU A 385 -80.32 55.94 20.64
CA LEU A 385 -81.45 55.42 19.83
C LEU A 385 -81.74 55.81 18.35
N LYS A 386 -81.88 54.70 17.58
CA LYS A 386 -82.78 54.34 16.43
C LYS A 386 -82.38 54.77 15.01
N ASN A 387 -82.57 53.96 13.95
CA ASN A 387 -82.89 52.53 13.71
C ASN A 387 -82.86 52.29 12.17
N CYS A 388 -82.47 51.09 11.70
CA CYS A 388 -83.21 50.20 10.76
C CYS A 388 -82.25 49.19 10.05
N THR A 389 -82.27 47.88 10.40
CA THR A 389 -83.01 46.72 9.81
C THR A 389 -82.25 46.06 8.64
N HIS A 390 -81.47 44.99 8.83
CA HIS A 390 -81.76 43.52 8.88
C HIS A 390 -82.07 42.80 7.55
N GLN A 391 -81.29 41.74 7.28
CA GLN A 391 -81.59 40.37 6.76
C GLN A 391 -80.36 39.88 5.95
N GLY A 392 -79.85 38.65 5.98
CA GLY A 392 -80.19 37.39 6.64
C GLY A 392 -79.58 36.20 5.84
N GLN A 393 -79.12 35.16 6.56
CA GLN A 393 -78.98 33.74 6.16
C GLN A 393 -77.69 33.19 5.47
N ASN A 394 -77.34 31.97 5.93
CA ASN A 394 -76.27 31.04 5.58
C ASN A 394 -76.68 30.05 4.45
N GLU A 395 -75.68 29.26 3.99
CA GLU A 395 -75.70 27.92 3.33
C GLU A 395 -75.16 27.91 1.86
N PRO A 396 -74.72 26.76 1.27
CA PRO A 396 -73.37 26.18 1.40
C PRO A 396 -72.76 25.74 0.02
N GLU A 397 -71.63 25.03 0.06
CA GLU A 397 -71.03 24.10 -0.95
C GLU A 397 -71.28 24.32 -2.45
N ASP A 398 -70.20 24.51 -3.23
CA ASP A 398 -69.91 23.56 -4.31
C ASP A 398 -68.47 23.65 -4.85
N THR A 399 -67.97 22.47 -5.18
CA THR A 399 -66.67 22.16 -5.74
C THR A 399 -66.75 22.38 -7.25
N ASP A 400 -65.86 23.16 -7.88
CA ASP A 400 -64.88 22.64 -8.85
C ASP A 400 -64.01 23.75 -9.46
N SER A 401 -62.78 23.31 -9.72
CA SER A 401 -61.72 23.82 -10.60
C SER A 401 -62.01 24.99 -11.58
N SER A 402 -61.09 25.96 -11.59
CA SER A 402 -60.69 26.67 -12.81
C SER A 402 -59.18 26.80 -12.85
N GLU A 403 -58.59 26.13 -13.84
CA GLU A 403 -57.23 26.33 -14.32
C GLU A 403 -56.99 27.80 -14.71
N GLY A 404 -55.80 28.32 -14.39
CA GLY A 404 -55.36 29.66 -14.77
C GLY A 404 -53.83 29.80 -14.74
N LEU A 405 -53.19 29.51 -15.89
CA LEU A 405 -51.89 29.94 -16.45
C LEU A 405 -50.57 29.89 -15.61
N PRO A 406 -49.39 29.63 -16.22
CA PRO A 406 -48.17 29.21 -15.51
C PRO A 406 -47.41 30.29 -14.72
N PHE A 407 -47.93 31.52 -14.58
CA PHE A 407 -47.20 32.65 -13.98
C PHE A 407 -48.11 33.65 -13.24
N THR A 408 -48.94 33.19 -12.30
CA THR A 408 -49.56 34.08 -11.32
C THR A 408 -49.12 33.69 -9.91
N GLN A 409 -48.22 34.47 -9.33
CA GLN A 409 -47.91 34.41 -7.89
C GLN A 409 -49.14 34.86 -7.10
N CYS A 410 -49.90 33.88 -6.59
CA CYS A 410 -50.91 34.07 -5.57
C CYS A 410 -50.25 34.23 -4.19
N ARG A 411 -50.10 35.48 -3.73
CA ARG A 411 -50.31 35.98 -2.35
C ARG A 411 -49.63 37.35 -2.20
N HIS A 412 -50.42 38.40 -1.98
CA HIS A 412 -49.90 39.67 -1.45
C HIS A 412 -49.44 39.46 0.00
N PRO A 413 -48.22 39.88 0.39
CA PRO A 413 -47.86 39.99 1.79
C PRO A 413 -48.67 41.13 2.40
N VAL A 414 -49.53 40.78 3.36
CA VAL A 414 -50.17 41.73 4.26
C VAL A 414 -49.13 42.17 5.30
N ASP A 415 -49.07 43.47 5.53
CA ASP A 415 -48.33 44.22 6.56
C ASP A 415 -46.79 44.20 6.50
N CYS A 416 -46.21 45.11 5.70
CA CYS A 416 -44.84 45.59 5.88
C CYS A 416 -44.83 47.08 6.30
N PRO A 417 -43.87 47.52 7.13
CA PRO A 417 -43.66 48.94 7.42
C PRO A 417 -43.43 49.73 6.12
N PRO A 418 -43.71 51.06 6.09
CA PRO A 418 -43.66 51.85 4.86
C PRO A 418 -42.31 51.63 4.19
N HIS A 419 -42.34 51.03 3.00
CA HIS A 419 -41.11 50.75 2.28
C HIS A 419 -40.38 52.07 2.01
N PRO A 420 -39.06 52.12 2.25
CA PRO A 420 -38.27 53.28 1.88
C PRO A 420 -38.50 53.50 0.37
N ALA A 421 -38.98 54.69 0.01
CA ALA A 421 -39.31 55.07 -1.35
C ALA A 421 -38.76 56.48 -1.63
N PRO A 422 -38.28 56.78 -2.84
CA PRO A 422 -37.74 58.09 -3.19
C PRO A 422 -38.84 59.16 -3.12
N HIS A 423 -38.46 60.36 -2.68
CA HIS A 423 -39.38 61.49 -2.59
C HIS A 423 -39.83 62.01 -3.97
N SER A 424 -38.96 61.91 -4.99
CA SER A 424 -39.27 62.20 -6.40
C SER A 424 -38.12 61.73 -7.30
N ILE A 425 -38.42 60.91 -8.31
CA ILE A 425 -37.47 60.55 -9.38
C ILE A 425 -38.20 60.59 -10.71
N THR A 426 -37.55 61.11 -11.77
CA THR A 426 -38.14 61.08 -13.11
C THR A 426 -37.89 59.72 -13.77
N GLU A 427 -38.84 59.24 -14.59
CA GLU A 427 -38.69 57.95 -15.30
C GLU A 427 -37.47 57.95 -16.24
N GLU A 428 -37.12 59.11 -16.79
CA GLU A 428 -35.97 59.29 -17.68
C GLU A 428 -34.64 59.11 -16.93
N GLU A 429 -34.50 59.70 -15.74
CA GLU A 429 -33.31 59.55 -14.89
C GLU A 429 -33.12 58.09 -14.44
N LEU A 430 -34.22 57.44 -14.06
CA LEU A 430 -34.21 56.05 -13.63
C LEU A 430 -33.79 55.10 -14.77
N HIS A 431 -34.35 55.30 -15.96
CA HIS A 431 -34.00 54.53 -17.14
C HIS A 431 -32.52 54.73 -17.55
N PHE A 432 -32.03 55.97 -17.46
CA PHE A 432 -30.64 56.32 -17.75
C PHE A 432 -29.65 55.60 -16.82
N VAL A 433 -29.88 55.68 -15.50
CA VAL A 433 -29.01 55.06 -14.49
C VAL A 433 -28.95 53.53 -14.66
N LYS A 434 -30.11 52.88 -14.84
CA LYS A 434 -30.18 51.42 -15.07
C LYS A 434 -29.39 51.00 -16.30
N THR A 435 -29.53 51.73 -17.40
CA THR A 435 -28.87 51.42 -18.67
C THR A 435 -27.36 51.57 -18.58
N CYS A 436 -26.85 52.63 -17.93
CA CYS A 436 -25.41 52.85 -17.76
C CYS A 436 -24.72 51.72 -16.98
N LEU A 437 -25.35 51.27 -15.89
CA LEU A 437 -24.77 50.30 -14.98
C LEU A 437 -24.77 48.88 -15.55
N GLN A 438 -25.85 48.48 -16.22
CA GLN A 438 -25.92 47.19 -16.92
C GLN A 438 -24.88 47.13 -18.03
N ARG A 439 -24.70 48.22 -18.79
CA ARG A 439 -23.68 48.30 -19.83
C ARG A 439 -22.27 48.09 -19.28
N TRP A 440 -21.89 48.81 -18.22
CA TRP A 440 -20.54 48.69 -17.65
C TRP A 440 -20.25 47.29 -17.09
N ARG A 441 -21.23 46.62 -16.47
CA ARG A 441 -21.07 45.24 -16.00
C ARG A 441 -20.77 44.30 -17.17
N THR A 442 -21.57 44.37 -18.22
CA THR A 442 -21.42 43.51 -19.40
C THR A 442 -20.11 43.79 -20.15
N GLU A 443 -19.67 45.04 -20.23
CA GLU A 443 -18.37 45.41 -20.82
C GLU A 443 -17.20 44.72 -20.07
N VAL A 444 -17.16 44.78 -18.73
CA VAL A 444 -16.10 44.15 -17.93
C VAL A 444 -16.15 42.62 -17.99
N GLU A 445 -17.33 42.02 -17.91
CA GLU A 445 -17.50 40.57 -18.05
C GLU A 445 -17.05 40.09 -19.44
N ASN A 446 -17.36 40.84 -20.50
CA ASN A 446 -16.92 40.53 -21.86
C ASN A 446 -15.41 40.70 -22.04
N ASP A 447 -14.79 41.72 -21.43
CA ASP A 447 -13.33 41.92 -21.47
C ASP A 447 -12.60 40.77 -20.77
N ILE A 448 -13.11 40.31 -19.62
CA ILE A 448 -12.55 39.16 -18.89
C ILE A 448 -12.67 37.88 -19.72
N ASN A 449 -13.86 37.60 -20.27
CA ASN A 449 -14.07 36.43 -21.12
C ASN A 449 -13.24 36.51 -22.40
N GLY A 450 -13.09 37.69 -23.00
CA GLY A 450 -12.23 37.93 -24.16
C GLY A 450 -10.75 37.68 -23.88
N LEU A 451 -10.23 38.16 -22.74
CA LEU A 451 -8.85 37.88 -22.31
C LEU A 451 -8.64 36.41 -21.97
N LEU A 452 -9.60 35.75 -21.31
CA LEU A 452 -9.54 34.31 -21.03
C LEU A 452 -9.50 33.49 -22.32
N MET A 453 -10.30 33.86 -23.33
CA MET A 453 -10.27 33.22 -24.64
C MET A 453 -8.95 33.47 -25.38
N GLN A 454 -8.39 34.68 -25.29
CA GLN A 454 -7.07 34.96 -25.86
C GLN A 454 -5.98 34.15 -25.16
N ILE A 455 -5.92 34.14 -23.83
CA ILE A 455 -4.99 33.32 -23.06
C ILE A 455 -5.13 31.84 -23.44
N LEU A 456 -6.35 31.34 -23.56
CA LEU A 456 -6.61 29.97 -23.99
C LEU A 456 -6.03 29.69 -25.39
N ILE A 457 -6.27 30.57 -26.36
CA ILE A 457 -5.72 30.47 -27.73
C ILE A 457 -4.19 30.48 -27.70
N PHE A 458 -3.56 31.34 -26.90
CA PHE A 458 -2.09 31.41 -26.81
C PHE A 458 -1.47 30.24 -26.03
N CYS A 459 -2.22 29.65 -25.10
CA CYS A 459 -1.85 28.40 -24.42
C CYS A 459 -2.04 27.17 -25.33
N THR A 460 -2.80 27.26 -26.42
CA THR A 460 -2.89 26.15 -27.37
C THR A 460 -1.54 25.95 -28.08
N PRO A 461 -1.08 24.69 -28.22
CA PRO A 461 0.18 24.42 -28.91
C PRO A 461 0.03 24.80 -30.38
N THR A 462 0.80 25.79 -30.86
CA THR A 462 0.83 26.09 -32.31
C THR A 462 1.63 25.08 -33.11
N VAL A 463 2.48 24.31 -32.44
CA VAL A 463 3.28 23.24 -33.03
C VAL A 463 2.79 21.96 -32.38
N VAL A 464 2.05 21.18 -33.17
CA VAL A 464 1.36 19.96 -32.77
C VAL A 464 2.07 18.80 -33.46
N VAL A 465 3.39 18.71 -33.27
CA VAL A 465 4.28 17.87 -34.11
C VAL A 465 4.85 16.69 -33.33
N VAL A 466 4.88 16.76 -31.99
CA VAL A 466 5.42 15.73 -31.11
C VAL A 466 4.33 15.26 -30.12
N PRO A 467 3.32 14.50 -30.59
CA PRO A 467 2.30 13.89 -29.74
C PRO A 467 2.84 12.71 -28.94
N TYR A 468 2.50 12.68 -27.65
CA TYR A 468 2.71 11.56 -26.76
C TYR A 468 1.36 11.09 -26.22
N ARG A 469 1.01 9.82 -26.44
CA ARG A 469 -0.25 9.22 -26.01
C ARG A 469 -0.07 8.55 -24.65
N LEU A 470 -1.01 8.77 -23.74
CA LEU A 470 -1.03 8.14 -22.44
C LEU A 470 -1.29 6.63 -22.62
N HIS A 471 -0.37 5.82 -22.12
CA HIS A 471 -0.43 4.37 -22.22
C HIS A 471 -0.80 3.72 -20.89
N ALA A 472 -0.21 4.17 -19.78
CA ALA A 472 -0.54 3.65 -18.46
C ALA A 472 -0.54 4.74 -17.38
N VAL A 473 -1.36 4.54 -16.34
CA VAL A 473 -1.45 5.37 -15.15
C VAL A 473 -1.40 4.46 -13.94
N LEU A 474 -0.40 4.63 -13.08
CA LEU A 474 -0.27 3.85 -11.86
C LEU A 474 -0.82 4.69 -10.70
N VAL A 475 -1.72 4.09 -9.94
CA VAL A 475 -2.52 4.74 -8.90
C VAL A 475 -2.20 4.14 -7.55
N HIS A 476 -2.12 5.00 -6.54
CA HIS A 476 -1.86 4.63 -5.16
C HIS A 476 -2.98 5.15 -4.25
N GLU A 477 -3.52 4.26 -3.42
CA GLU A 477 -4.44 4.58 -2.33
C GLU A 477 -3.84 4.19 -0.98
N GLY A 478 -3.76 5.15 -0.06
CA GLY A 478 -3.19 4.93 1.26
C GLY A 478 -2.15 5.98 1.65
N GLN A 479 -1.41 5.66 2.71
CA GLN A 479 -0.36 6.49 3.30
C GLN A 479 1.00 6.19 2.63
N ALA A 480 2.01 7.03 2.91
CA ALA A 480 3.35 6.85 2.33
C ALA A 480 3.97 5.47 2.63
N SER A 481 3.76 4.95 3.85
CA SER A 481 4.36 3.69 4.33
C SER A 481 3.55 2.44 3.98
N ALA A 482 2.26 2.59 3.67
CA ALA A 482 1.36 1.48 3.40
C ALA A 482 0.19 1.95 2.54
N GLY A 483 -0.04 1.23 1.46
CA GLY A 483 -1.17 1.46 0.59
C GLY A 483 -1.32 0.37 -0.45
N HIS A 484 -2.37 0.51 -1.24
CA HIS A 484 -2.72 -0.40 -2.31
C HIS A 484 -2.43 0.27 -3.66
N TYR A 485 -1.86 -0.51 -4.58
CA TYR A 485 -1.41 -0.04 -5.88
C TYR A 485 -2.11 -0.82 -6.98
N TRP A 486 -2.54 -0.12 -8.02
CA TRP A 486 -3.08 -0.71 -9.24
C TRP A 486 -2.71 0.14 -10.45
N ALA A 487 -2.95 -0.39 -11.65
CA ALA A 487 -2.66 0.30 -12.90
C ALA A 487 -3.89 0.38 -13.80
N TYR A 488 -4.06 1.51 -14.47
CA TYR A 488 -4.89 1.63 -15.65
C TYR A 488 -3.98 1.58 -16.88
N ILE A 489 -4.30 0.73 -17.85
CA ILE A 489 -3.52 0.57 -19.07
C ILE A 489 -4.45 0.63 -20.27
N TYR A 490 -4.05 1.36 -21.29
CA TYR A 490 -4.80 1.46 -22.54
C TYR A 490 -4.47 0.27 -23.44
N ASP A 491 -5.49 -0.53 -23.73
CA ASP A 491 -5.42 -1.61 -24.71
C ASP A 491 -5.54 -1.00 -26.11
N HIS A 492 -4.40 -0.89 -26.81
CA HIS A 492 -4.33 -0.30 -28.15
C HIS A 492 -5.03 -1.16 -29.21
N ALA A 493 -5.13 -2.48 -29.02
CA ALA A 493 -5.77 -3.37 -29.97
C ALA A 493 -7.29 -3.21 -29.92
N ASN A 494 -7.86 -3.18 -28.71
CA ASN A 494 -9.30 -3.05 -28.51
C ASN A 494 -9.78 -1.61 -28.27
N LYS A 495 -8.86 -0.64 -28.21
CA LYS A 495 -9.11 0.80 -28.02
C LYS A 495 -9.91 1.14 -26.76
N ARG A 496 -9.63 0.44 -25.66
CA ARG A 496 -10.32 0.61 -24.37
C ARG A 496 -9.34 0.70 -23.21
N TRP A 497 -9.80 1.28 -22.10
CA TRP A 497 -9.04 1.29 -20.86
C TRP A 497 -9.30 0.01 -20.07
N MET A 498 -8.27 -0.53 -19.46
CA MET A 498 -8.31 -1.74 -18.65
C MET A 498 -7.71 -1.43 -17.28
N LYS A 499 -8.37 -1.86 -16.22
CA LYS A 499 -7.93 -1.71 -14.82
C LYS A 499 -7.33 -3.02 -14.35
N TYR A 500 -6.05 -2.98 -13.97
CA TYR A 500 -5.25 -4.10 -13.50
C TYR A 500 -5.05 -3.96 -12.00
N ASN A 501 -5.84 -4.73 -11.24
CA ASN A 501 -5.82 -4.74 -9.79
C ASN A 501 -5.53 -6.17 -9.28
N ASP A 502 -4.24 -6.50 -9.19
CA ASP A 502 -3.75 -7.83 -8.86
C ASP A 502 -4.37 -8.95 -9.73
N ILE A 503 -5.15 -9.86 -9.15
CA ILE A 503 -5.82 -10.98 -9.86
C ILE A 503 -7.07 -10.54 -10.64
N SER A 504 -7.51 -9.31 -10.43
CA SER A 504 -8.74 -8.76 -11.01
C SER A 504 -8.41 -7.78 -12.11
N ILE A 505 -8.77 -8.16 -13.34
CA ILE A 505 -8.63 -7.33 -14.52
C ILE A 505 -10.01 -7.04 -15.04
N THR A 506 -10.38 -5.75 -15.07
CA THR A 506 -11.70 -5.29 -15.50
C THR A 506 -11.57 -4.25 -16.60
N GLU A 507 -12.53 -4.22 -17.51
CA GLU A 507 -12.68 -3.08 -18.42
C GLU A 507 -13.00 -1.81 -17.61
N SER A 508 -12.46 -0.68 -18.05
CA SER A 508 -12.64 0.63 -17.41
C SER A 508 -12.91 1.70 -18.45
N SER A 509 -13.49 2.80 -17.98
CA SER A 509 -13.68 4.02 -18.76
C SER A 509 -12.62 5.08 -18.43
N TRP A 510 -12.52 6.11 -19.27
CA TRP A 510 -11.66 7.27 -18.98
C TRP A 510 -12.17 8.04 -17.76
N GLU A 511 -13.49 8.14 -17.60
CA GLU A 511 -14.15 8.81 -16.49
C GLU A 511 -13.86 8.13 -15.14
N GLU A 512 -13.79 6.80 -15.12
CA GLU A 512 -13.34 6.04 -13.94
C GLU A 512 -11.87 6.30 -13.62
N LEU A 513 -11.01 6.30 -14.64
CA LEU A 513 -9.59 6.60 -14.48
C LEU A 513 -9.41 8.01 -13.89
N GLU A 514 -10.08 9.03 -14.43
CA GLU A 514 -10.00 10.42 -13.95
C GLU A 514 -10.37 10.53 -12.47
N ARG A 515 -11.48 9.89 -12.07
CA ARG A 515 -11.98 9.88 -10.68
C ARG A 515 -10.96 9.30 -9.71
N ASP A 516 -10.32 8.20 -10.07
CA ASP A 516 -9.35 7.52 -9.21
C ASP A 516 -7.95 8.17 -9.26
N SER A 517 -7.60 8.84 -10.36
CA SER A 517 -6.22 9.24 -10.65
C SER A 517 -5.93 10.72 -10.42
N PHE A 518 -6.88 11.63 -10.66
CA PHE A 518 -6.62 13.07 -10.54
C PHE A 518 -6.38 13.51 -9.09
N GLY A 519 -6.96 12.79 -8.12
CA GLY A 519 -6.94 13.14 -6.71
C GLY A 519 -8.05 14.13 -6.34
N GLY A 520 -8.43 14.15 -5.06
CA GLY A 520 -9.40 15.08 -4.48
C GLY A 520 -10.82 14.56 -4.37
N MET A 521 -11.17 13.50 -5.10
CA MET A 521 -12.47 12.82 -4.99
C MET A 521 -12.40 11.57 -4.12
N THR A 522 -11.25 10.91 -4.06
CA THR A 522 -10.99 9.70 -3.29
C THR A 522 -9.64 9.79 -2.58
N ASN A 523 -9.32 8.81 -1.75
CA ASN A 523 -8.01 8.67 -1.12
C ASN A 523 -6.93 8.20 -2.12
N ALA A 524 -7.35 7.84 -3.34
CA ALA A 524 -6.48 7.42 -4.43
C ALA A 524 -5.96 8.61 -5.23
N SER A 525 -4.77 8.46 -5.79
CA SER A 525 -4.21 9.43 -6.73
C SER A 525 -3.14 8.77 -7.60
N ALA A 526 -2.99 9.23 -8.84
CA ALA A 526 -1.88 8.83 -9.69
C ALA A 526 -0.55 9.27 -9.08
N TYR A 527 0.41 8.36 -9.10
CA TYR A 527 1.81 8.61 -8.72
C TYR A 527 2.76 8.46 -9.91
N CYS A 528 2.37 7.74 -10.98
CA CYS A 528 3.17 7.63 -12.19
C CYS A 528 2.28 7.68 -13.45
N LEU A 529 2.72 8.43 -14.46
CA LEU A 529 2.11 8.49 -15.78
C LEU A 529 3.11 8.00 -16.83
N MET A 530 2.70 7.07 -17.68
CA MET A 530 3.53 6.54 -18.76
C MET A 530 2.91 6.88 -20.12
N TYR A 531 3.62 7.68 -20.89
CA TYR A 531 3.26 8.09 -22.24
C TYR A 531 4.17 7.41 -23.28
N ILE A 532 3.65 7.23 -24.49
CA ILE A 532 4.37 6.69 -25.64
C ILE A 532 4.34 7.67 -26.82
N ASP A 533 5.41 7.72 -27.60
CA ASP A 533 5.48 8.57 -28.80
C ASP A 533 4.51 8.08 -29.89
N ASP A 534 3.45 8.84 -30.15
CA ASP A 534 2.37 8.45 -31.09
C ASP A 534 2.86 8.42 -32.56
N ARG A 535 4.06 8.96 -32.83
CA ARG A 535 4.69 8.96 -34.16
C ARG A 535 5.44 7.68 -34.46
N LEU A 536 5.59 6.78 -33.48
CA LEU A 536 6.36 5.55 -33.60
C LEU A 536 5.43 4.33 -33.51
N PRO A 537 4.80 3.89 -34.63
CA PRO A 537 3.84 2.79 -34.61
C PRO A 537 4.41 1.48 -34.06
N HIS A 538 5.71 1.24 -34.27
CA HIS A 538 6.38 0.02 -33.82
C HIS A 538 6.37 -0.18 -32.29
N LEU A 539 6.10 0.88 -31.51
CA LEU A 539 5.93 0.80 -30.05
C LEU A 539 4.70 -0.03 -29.66
N ILE A 540 3.66 0.00 -30.48
CA ILE A 540 2.36 -0.64 -30.23
C ILE A 540 2.03 -1.78 -31.20
N THR A 541 2.89 -2.05 -32.19
CA THR A 541 2.67 -3.20 -33.09
C THR A 541 2.88 -4.51 -32.34
N GLU A 542 1.93 -5.43 -32.52
CA GLU A 542 2.04 -6.83 -32.11
C GLU A 542 3.11 -7.58 -32.92
N ASP A 543 3.50 -8.75 -32.42
CA ASP A 543 4.56 -9.57 -33.03
C ASP A 543 4.09 -10.11 -34.38
N THR A 544 4.94 -10.04 -35.41
CA THR A 544 4.64 -10.60 -36.73
C THR A 544 5.61 -11.73 -37.05
N ASP A 545 5.11 -12.79 -37.67
CA ASP A 545 5.92 -13.88 -38.18
C ASP A 545 6.85 -13.39 -39.30
N ASN A 546 8.14 -13.75 -39.21
CA ASN A 546 9.15 -13.24 -40.13
C ASN A 546 9.03 -13.81 -41.56
N GLU A 547 8.35 -14.96 -41.74
CA GLU A 547 8.23 -15.64 -43.02
C GLU A 547 6.88 -15.35 -43.70
N THR A 548 5.81 -15.27 -42.92
CA THR A 548 4.42 -15.09 -43.40
C THR A 548 3.89 -13.67 -43.24
N GLY A 549 4.52 -12.85 -42.39
CA GLY A 549 4.08 -11.49 -42.07
C GLY A 549 2.76 -11.42 -41.29
N GLN A 550 2.24 -12.55 -40.81
CA GLN A 550 1.01 -12.61 -40.01
C GLN A 550 1.28 -12.25 -38.55
N VAL A 551 0.31 -11.62 -37.88
CA VAL A 551 0.41 -11.31 -36.44
C VAL A 551 0.38 -12.60 -35.64
N LEU A 552 1.42 -12.83 -34.84
CA LEU A 552 1.55 -13.96 -33.92
C LEU A 552 0.71 -13.68 -32.68
N HIS A 553 -0.16 -14.63 -32.31
CA HIS A 553 -1.01 -14.53 -31.12
C HIS A 553 -0.67 -15.62 -30.09
N GLY A 554 -0.82 -15.29 -28.81
CA GLY A 554 -0.69 -16.26 -27.71
C GLY A 554 0.65 -17.00 -27.69
N LEU A 555 0.61 -18.33 -27.71
CA LEU A 555 1.80 -19.18 -27.64
C LEU A 555 2.73 -19.06 -28.86
N ASP A 556 2.23 -18.61 -30.00
CA ASP A 556 3.02 -18.57 -31.24
C ASP A 556 4.06 -17.46 -31.21
N SER A 557 3.83 -16.39 -30.45
CA SER A 557 4.79 -15.29 -30.24
C SER A 557 5.98 -15.67 -29.33
N LEU A 558 5.87 -16.76 -28.58
CA LEU A 558 6.89 -17.18 -27.62
C LEU A 558 8.05 -17.95 -28.28
N PRO A 559 9.30 -17.71 -27.85
CA PRO A 559 10.44 -18.58 -28.18
C PRO A 559 10.16 -20.06 -27.82
N PRO A 560 10.70 -21.04 -28.56
CA PRO A 560 10.36 -22.46 -28.39
C PRO A 560 10.52 -23.00 -26.96
N ILE A 561 11.56 -22.56 -26.24
CA ILE A 561 11.83 -22.96 -24.85
C ILE A 561 10.72 -22.45 -23.91
N LEU A 562 10.36 -21.17 -24.03
CA LEU A 562 9.29 -20.56 -23.23
C LEU A 562 7.91 -21.12 -23.60
N ARG A 563 7.69 -21.42 -24.88
CA ARG A 563 6.46 -22.06 -25.34
C ARG A 563 6.24 -23.43 -24.67
N ARG A 564 7.30 -24.26 -24.59
CA ARG A 564 7.24 -25.56 -23.88
C ARG A 564 6.94 -25.37 -22.40
N TYR A 565 7.60 -24.42 -21.76
CA TYR A 565 7.37 -24.08 -20.35
C TYR A 565 5.90 -23.73 -20.06
N VAL A 566 5.30 -22.86 -20.88
CA VAL A 566 3.89 -22.47 -20.74
C VAL A 566 2.93 -23.63 -21.05
N GLN A 567 3.24 -24.45 -22.06
CA GLN A 567 2.44 -25.65 -22.35
C GLN A 567 2.46 -26.67 -21.21
N GLU A 568 3.58 -26.79 -20.50
CA GLU A 568 3.67 -27.60 -19.29
C GLU A 568 2.78 -27.02 -18.19
N ASP A 569 2.90 -25.72 -17.87
CA ASP A 569 2.07 -25.07 -16.85
C ASP A 569 0.56 -25.20 -17.14
N ASN A 570 0.15 -25.02 -18.40
CA ASN A 570 -1.26 -25.19 -18.81
C ASN A 570 -1.73 -26.64 -18.65
N ARG A 571 -0.89 -27.63 -18.98
CA ARG A 571 -1.22 -29.05 -18.75
C ARG A 571 -1.37 -29.36 -17.26
N TRP A 572 -0.54 -28.77 -16.41
CA TRP A 572 -0.68 -28.90 -14.95
C TRP A 572 -1.99 -28.32 -14.46
N PHE A 573 -2.40 -27.14 -14.96
CA PHE A 573 -3.68 -26.54 -14.60
C PHE A 573 -4.88 -27.38 -15.07
N GLN A 574 -4.81 -27.97 -16.26
CA GLN A 574 -5.85 -28.90 -16.73
C GLN A 574 -5.97 -30.17 -15.87
N GLN A 575 -4.86 -30.67 -15.36
CA GLN A 575 -4.84 -31.79 -14.42
C GLN A 575 -5.47 -31.39 -13.08
N GLU A 576 -5.12 -30.20 -12.55
CA GLU A 576 -5.73 -29.64 -11.34
C GLU A 576 -7.26 -29.53 -11.45
N LEU A 577 -7.77 -29.08 -12.61
CA LEU A 577 -9.21 -29.06 -12.91
C LEU A 577 -9.83 -30.46 -12.90
N SER A 578 -9.19 -31.41 -13.57
CA SER A 578 -9.70 -32.79 -13.70
C SER A 578 -9.72 -33.50 -12.34
N GLU A 579 -8.67 -33.34 -11.54
CA GLU A 579 -8.57 -33.91 -10.18
C GLU A 579 -9.65 -33.33 -9.26
N TRP A 580 -9.94 -32.02 -9.36
CA TRP A 580 -11.01 -31.39 -8.60
C TRP A 580 -12.40 -31.87 -9.03
N GLU A 581 -12.65 -32.02 -10.34
CA GLU A 581 -13.90 -32.56 -10.88
C GLU A 581 -14.14 -34.01 -10.42
N GLU A 582 -13.10 -34.85 -10.40
CA GLU A 582 -13.18 -36.23 -9.91
C GLU A 582 -13.52 -36.30 -8.42
N GLN A 583 -12.90 -35.46 -7.59
CA GLN A 583 -13.17 -35.38 -6.15
C GLN A 583 -14.60 -34.87 -5.84
N PHE A 584 -15.10 -33.92 -6.64
CA PHE A 584 -16.47 -33.41 -6.50
C PHE A 584 -17.52 -34.42 -6.98
N CYS A 585 -17.25 -35.18 -8.04
CA CYS A 585 -18.15 -36.24 -8.52
C CYS A 585 -18.27 -37.40 -7.52
N GLN A 586 -17.20 -37.73 -6.78
CA GLN A 586 -17.22 -38.79 -5.77
C GLN A 586 -18.00 -38.40 -4.49
N THR A 587 -18.08 -37.11 -4.16
CA THR A 587 -18.81 -36.59 -3.00
C THR A 587 -20.31 -36.34 -3.28
N ALA A 588 -20.74 -36.32 -4.55
CA ALA A 588 -22.11 -36.06 -4.96
C ALA A 588 -23.04 -37.29 -5.05
N THR A 589 -22.54 -38.52 -4.84
CA THR A 589 -23.37 -39.74 -4.76
C THR A 589 -23.88 -39.99 -3.34
N PRO A 590 -25.21 -39.90 -3.05
CA PRO A 590 -25.75 -40.28 -1.75
C PRO A 590 -25.78 -41.80 -1.61
N GLN A 591 -25.41 -42.30 -0.43
CA GLN A 591 -25.61 -43.69 -0.03
C GLN A 591 -27.09 -44.08 -0.18
N GLY A 592 -27.37 -45.16 -0.92
CA GLY A 592 -28.71 -45.71 -1.12
C GLY A 592 -28.71 -47.10 -1.76
N GLU A 593 -28.59 -48.13 -0.89
CA GLU A 593 -29.12 -49.50 -0.98
C GLU A 593 -28.72 -50.48 -2.12
N SER A 594 -28.18 -51.62 -1.67
CA SER A 594 -27.97 -52.90 -2.36
C SER A 594 -29.26 -53.53 -2.90
N THR A 595 -29.19 -54.32 -3.99
CA THR A 595 -29.38 -55.81 -3.96
C THR A 595 -29.35 -56.50 -5.35
N ALA A 596 -28.67 -57.67 -5.35
CA ALA A 596 -28.87 -58.88 -6.19
C ALA A 596 -28.45 -58.82 -7.69
N SER A 597 -27.81 -59.82 -8.32
CA SER A 597 -27.50 -61.21 -7.98
C SER A 597 -26.32 -61.76 -8.84
N ALA A 598 -25.66 -62.81 -8.34
CA ALA A 598 -24.56 -63.58 -8.94
C ALA A 598 -24.89 -64.28 -10.28
N GLU A 599 -23.90 -64.47 -11.18
CA GLU A 599 -23.10 -65.71 -11.35
C GLU A 599 -22.07 -65.62 -12.50
N PRO A 600 -21.02 -66.47 -12.52
CA PRO A 600 -19.81 -66.32 -13.35
C PRO A 600 -19.80 -67.21 -14.60
N THR A 601 -19.07 -66.83 -15.65
CA THR A 601 -18.68 -67.78 -16.71
C THR A 601 -17.29 -67.47 -17.27
N ASN A 602 -16.44 -68.49 -17.24
CA ASN A 602 -15.05 -68.53 -17.72
C ASN A 602 -15.01 -69.16 -19.15
N PRO A 603 -13.85 -69.34 -19.84
CA PRO A 603 -13.64 -68.80 -21.19
C PRO A 603 -13.29 -69.85 -22.29
N GLY A 604 -13.16 -69.38 -23.55
CA GLY A 604 -12.38 -70.01 -24.64
C GLY A 604 -13.06 -69.96 -26.03
N PRO A 605 -12.35 -70.31 -27.13
CA PRO A 605 -11.04 -69.81 -27.59
C PRO A 605 -11.03 -69.49 -29.13
N ASP A 606 -9.84 -69.12 -29.64
CA ASP A 606 -9.38 -69.15 -31.05
C ASP A 606 -9.87 -68.10 -32.08
N SER A 607 -8.95 -67.27 -32.60
CA SER A 607 -8.10 -67.65 -33.74
C SER A 607 -7.08 -66.56 -34.13
N GLU A 608 -5.80 -66.93 -34.01
CA GLU A 608 -4.70 -66.77 -35.00
C GLU A 608 -4.36 -65.42 -35.67
N GLN A 609 -3.24 -64.83 -35.18
CA GLN A 609 -1.92 -64.59 -35.85
C GLN A 609 -1.80 -63.67 -37.10
N PRO A 610 -0.67 -62.90 -37.26
CA PRO A 610 0.69 -63.48 -37.32
C PRO A 610 1.85 -62.74 -36.61
N THR A 611 2.91 -63.54 -36.40
CA THR A 611 4.31 -63.33 -36.01
C THR A 611 5.15 -62.68 -37.13
N PRO A 612 6.50 -62.56 -37.04
CA PRO A 612 7.36 -61.94 -36.01
C PRO A 612 8.40 -60.98 -36.62
N VAL A 613 8.97 -60.05 -35.84
CA VAL A 613 10.27 -59.41 -36.18
C VAL A 613 11.18 -59.49 -34.96
N GLU A 614 12.37 -60.08 -35.16
CA GLU A 614 13.45 -60.21 -34.17
C GLU A 614 14.12 -58.86 -33.82
N PRO A 615 14.81 -58.77 -32.68
CA PRO A 615 15.16 -57.52 -32.01
C PRO A 615 16.48 -56.90 -32.52
N ALA A 616 16.52 -55.56 -32.53
CA ALA A 616 17.75 -54.78 -32.68
C ALA A 616 18.34 -54.41 -31.29
N PRO A 617 19.64 -54.16 -31.18
CA PRO A 617 20.42 -54.40 -29.97
C PRO A 617 20.27 -53.30 -28.90
N GLN A 618 20.40 -53.74 -27.64
CA GLN A 618 20.42 -52.95 -26.42
C GLN A 618 21.37 -51.75 -26.50
N LEU A 619 20.87 -50.57 -26.11
CA LEU A 619 21.69 -49.39 -25.82
C LEU A 619 21.17 -48.72 -24.54
N GLY A 620 21.96 -48.81 -23.47
CA GLY A 620 21.87 -48.01 -22.24
C GLY A 620 20.78 -48.41 -21.22
N PRO A 621 21.00 -48.21 -19.90
CA PRO A 621 19.92 -48.32 -18.92
C PRO A 621 18.85 -47.26 -19.24
N SER A 622 17.58 -47.63 -19.12
CA SER A 622 16.45 -46.73 -19.36
C SER A 622 16.50 -45.53 -18.40
N THR A 623 16.03 -44.38 -18.86
CA THR A 623 15.99 -43.12 -18.09
C THR A 623 15.26 -43.29 -16.74
N GLU A 624 14.28 -44.20 -16.67
CA GLU A 624 13.56 -44.59 -15.45
C GLU A 624 14.48 -45.22 -14.37
N GLU A 625 15.50 -46.00 -14.73
CA GLU A 625 16.43 -46.60 -13.75
C GLU A 625 17.42 -45.58 -13.17
N LEU A 626 17.65 -44.47 -13.86
CA LEU A 626 18.57 -43.41 -13.42
C LEU A 626 17.88 -42.42 -12.46
N ASP A 627 16.58 -42.17 -12.64
CA ASP A 627 15.79 -41.27 -11.79
C ASP A 627 15.43 -41.94 -10.45
N ASP A 628 15.14 -43.25 -10.46
CA ASP A 628 14.94 -44.04 -9.22
C ASP A 628 16.18 -44.09 -8.33
N ARG A 629 17.38 -44.05 -8.92
CA ARG A 629 18.62 -43.96 -8.15
C ARG A 629 18.75 -42.64 -7.41
N ALA A 630 18.28 -41.52 -7.97
CA ALA A 630 18.43 -40.21 -7.34
C ALA A 630 17.64 -40.12 -6.02
N PHE A 631 16.38 -40.59 -5.99
CA PHE A 631 15.59 -40.64 -4.76
C PHE A 631 16.19 -41.59 -3.74
N HIS A 632 16.71 -42.73 -4.20
CA HIS A 632 17.31 -43.72 -3.32
C HIS A 632 18.65 -43.26 -2.72
N GLU A 633 19.47 -42.56 -3.51
CA GLU A 633 20.71 -41.93 -3.07
C GLU A 633 20.44 -40.83 -2.04
N GLU A 634 19.46 -39.97 -2.28
CA GLU A 634 19.12 -38.88 -1.34
C GLU A 634 18.46 -39.41 -0.06
N TYR A 635 17.55 -40.38 -0.17
CA TYR A 635 17.01 -41.09 0.99
C TYR A 635 18.13 -41.70 1.81
N SER A 636 19.06 -42.42 1.16
CA SER A 636 20.20 -43.06 1.83
C SER A 636 21.10 -42.02 2.51
N ARG A 637 21.43 -40.92 1.82
CA ARG A 637 22.23 -39.82 2.36
C ARG A 637 21.60 -39.22 3.63
N LEU A 638 20.32 -38.88 3.57
CA LEU A 638 19.59 -38.28 4.70
C LEU A 638 19.37 -39.28 5.84
N TYR A 639 19.19 -40.56 5.51
CA TYR A 639 19.08 -41.62 6.50
C TYR A 639 20.41 -41.86 7.22
N GLU A 640 21.53 -41.93 6.51
CA GLU A 640 22.88 -42.02 7.10
C GLU A 640 23.17 -40.83 8.00
N LEU A 641 22.88 -39.60 7.54
CA LEU A 641 23.00 -38.38 8.34
C LEU A 641 22.16 -38.43 9.62
N SER A 642 20.99 -39.08 9.59
CA SER A 642 20.17 -39.26 10.78
C SER A 642 20.74 -40.23 11.83
N GLN A 643 21.69 -41.08 11.44
CA GLN A 643 22.34 -42.03 12.35
C GLN A 643 23.57 -41.44 13.05
N GLU A 644 24.04 -40.25 12.64
CA GLU A 644 25.16 -39.57 13.31
C GLU A 644 24.79 -39.18 14.75
N GLU A 645 25.74 -39.33 15.68
CA GLU A 645 25.52 -38.95 17.08
C GLU A 645 25.37 -37.43 17.18
N THR A 646 24.18 -36.98 17.56
CA THR A 646 23.87 -35.56 17.71
C THR A 646 24.54 -35.02 18.97
N THR A 647 25.50 -34.10 18.81
CA THR A 647 25.89 -33.20 19.90
C THR A 647 25.08 -31.91 19.80
N PRO A 648 24.86 -31.17 20.90
CA PRO A 648 24.19 -29.87 20.83
C PRO A 648 24.89 -28.89 19.87
N GLN A 649 26.21 -29.04 19.67
CA GLN A 649 27.03 -28.21 18.79
C GLN A 649 26.92 -28.61 17.31
N GLU A 650 26.49 -29.84 17.02
CA GLU A 650 26.37 -30.39 15.66
C GLU A 650 25.07 -31.23 15.57
N ASP A 651 23.93 -30.54 15.66
CA ASP A 651 22.62 -31.19 15.61
C ASP A 651 22.16 -31.39 14.17
N ALA A 652 22.33 -32.61 13.65
CA ALA A 652 21.95 -32.98 12.28
C ALA A 652 20.46 -32.73 11.97
N ARG A 653 19.58 -32.69 12.98
CA ARG A 653 18.13 -32.43 12.79
C ARG A 653 17.87 -31.04 12.22
N LEU A 654 18.75 -30.07 12.48
CA LEU A 654 18.59 -28.72 11.93
C LEU A 654 18.90 -28.64 10.44
N GLN A 655 19.70 -29.57 9.91
CA GLN A 655 20.10 -29.55 8.52
C GLN A 655 18.94 -29.82 7.57
N HIS A 656 17.98 -30.66 7.99
CA HIS A 656 16.87 -31.05 7.12
C HIS A 656 15.68 -31.69 7.87
N ALA A 657 14.45 -31.41 7.40
CA ALA A 657 13.21 -31.94 8.00
C ALA A 657 13.17 -33.48 8.04
N LEU A 658 13.66 -34.15 6.99
CA LEU A 658 13.68 -35.61 6.95
C LEU A 658 14.62 -36.22 8.00
N VAL A 659 15.71 -35.55 8.36
CA VAL A 659 16.60 -36.02 9.43
C VAL A 659 15.87 -36.02 10.77
N TYR A 660 15.11 -34.95 11.04
CA TYR A 660 14.22 -34.87 12.20
C TYR A 660 13.15 -35.99 12.17
N PHE A 661 12.55 -36.27 11.02
CA PHE A 661 11.54 -37.32 10.87
C PHE A 661 12.12 -38.73 11.07
N PHE A 662 13.31 -39.01 10.55
CA PHE A 662 13.99 -40.30 10.74
C PHE A 662 14.31 -40.56 12.20
N GLN A 663 14.90 -39.59 12.90
CA GLN A 663 15.27 -39.75 14.31
C GLN A 663 14.06 -39.92 15.24
N ASN A 664 12.92 -39.36 14.86
CA ASN A 664 11.66 -39.44 15.60
C ASN A 664 10.71 -40.53 15.10
N LYS A 665 11.15 -41.39 14.17
CA LYS A 665 10.38 -42.52 13.62
C LYS A 665 9.04 -42.13 13.00
N ALA A 666 9.04 -41.08 12.17
CA ALA A 666 7.84 -40.70 11.42
C ALA A 666 7.36 -41.84 10.49
N PRO A 667 6.04 -41.93 10.20
CA PRO A 667 5.48 -42.88 9.26
C PRO A 667 6.19 -42.85 7.90
N LYS A 668 6.40 -44.04 7.31
CA LYS A 668 7.11 -44.17 6.02
C LYS A 668 6.48 -43.36 4.90
N ARG A 669 5.15 -43.25 4.86
CA ARG A 669 4.42 -42.45 3.87
C ARG A 669 4.67 -40.95 3.99
N ILE A 670 4.79 -40.45 5.23
CA ILE A 670 5.13 -39.04 5.49
C ILE A 670 6.56 -38.75 5.02
N ILE A 671 7.51 -39.64 5.31
CA ILE A 671 8.90 -39.54 4.84
C ILE A 671 8.97 -39.58 3.31
N GLU A 672 8.30 -40.54 2.68
CA GLU A 672 8.24 -40.70 1.22
C GLU A 672 7.68 -39.45 0.54
N ARG A 673 6.54 -38.95 1.03
CA ARG A 673 5.92 -37.73 0.52
C ARG A 673 6.85 -36.51 0.66
N THR A 674 7.40 -36.30 1.87
CA THR A 674 8.28 -35.16 2.16
C THR A 674 9.56 -35.18 1.31
N LEU A 675 10.12 -36.38 1.07
CA LEU A 675 11.27 -36.57 0.17
C LEU A 675 10.92 -36.21 -1.26
N LEU A 676 9.82 -36.75 -1.78
CA LEU A 676 9.41 -36.48 -3.15
C LEU A 676 9.08 -34.99 -3.36
N GLU A 677 8.45 -34.33 -2.38
CA GLU A 677 8.14 -32.89 -2.43
C GLU A 677 9.41 -32.03 -2.61
N GLN A 678 10.56 -32.41 -2.03
CA GLN A 678 11.85 -31.70 -2.25
C GLN A 678 12.30 -31.76 -3.70
N PHE A 679 12.08 -32.89 -4.36
CA PHE A 679 12.36 -33.06 -5.78
C PHE A 679 11.27 -32.47 -6.67
N THR A 680 10.19 -31.91 -6.12
CA THR A 680 9.20 -31.16 -6.89
C THR A 680 9.42 -29.66 -6.88
N ASP A 681 10.32 -29.17 -6.02
CA ASP A 681 10.65 -27.76 -5.85
C ASP A 681 11.20 -27.18 -7.16
N ARG A 682 10.65 -26.02 -7.56
CA ARG A 682 10.94 -25.33 -8.83
C ARG A 682 12.35 -24.72 -8.86
N ASN A 683 13.04 -24.72 -7.73
CA ASN A 683 14.39 -24.14 -7.53
C ASN A 683 15.55 -25.08 -7.90
N LEU A 684 15.28 -26.33 -8.31
CA LEU A 684 16.32 -27.25 -8.79
C LEU A 684 16.82 -26.84 -10.19
N SER A 685 18.10 -27.09 -10.50
CA SER A 685 18.74 -26.66 -11.75
C SER A 685 17.97 -27.09 -13.01
N PHE A 686 18.08 -26.31 -14.08
CA PHE A 686 17.34 -26.53 -15.34
C PHE A 686 18.01 -27.50 -16.32
N ASP A 687 18.77 -28.47 -15.83
CA ASP A 687 19.36 -29.51 -16.67
C ASP A 687 18.35 -30.63 -16.98
N GLU A 688 18.47 -31.30 -18.13
CA GLU A 688 17.54 -32.36 -18.56
C GLU A 688 17.38 -33.46 -17.50
N ARG A 689 18.42 -33.71 -16.70
CA ARG A 689 18.41 -34.66 -15.59
C ARG A 689 17.49 -34.22 -14.45
N ALA A 690 17.57 -32.96 -14.01
CA ALA A 690 16.69 -32.44 -12.97
C ALA A 690 15.23 -32.41 -13.42
N ILE A 691 14.97 -32.10 -14.70
CA ILE A 691 13.61 -32.15 -15.26
C ILE A 691 13.04 -33.58 -15.25
N SER A 692 13.88 -34.59 -15.54
CA SER A 692 13.48 -36.00 -15.48
C SER A 692 13.17 -36.45 -14.04
N ILE A 693 14.05 -36.12 -13.10
CA ILE A 693 13.87 -36.40 -11.66
C ILE A 693 12.62 -35.70 -11.12
N MET A 694 12.39 -34.44 -11.47
CA MET A 694 11.16 -33.71 -11.08
C MET A 694 9.90 -34.38 -11.62
N ARG A 695 9.93 -34.86 -12.87
CA ARG A 695 8.80 -35.57 -13.49
C ARG A 695 8.49 -36.86 -12.75
N GLU A 696 9.50 -37.66 -12.46
CA GLU A 696 9.35 -38.94 -11.76
C GLU A 696 8.90 -38.72 -10.30
N ALA A 697 9.42 -37.71 -9.61
CA ALA A 697 9.01 -37.35 -8.25
C ALA A 697 7.52 -37.01 -8.16
N ARG A 698 7.02 -36.21 -9.12
CA ARG A 698 5.60 -35.84 -9.20
C ARG A 698 4.73 -37.03 -9.61
N ALA A 699 5.21 -37.91 -10.47
CA ALA A 699 4.50 -39.15 -10.81
C ALA A 699 4.32 -40.05 -9.57
N LYS A 700 5.36 -40.20 -8.75
CA LYS A 700 5.29 -40.97 -7.50
C LYS A 700 4.44 -40.32 -6.43
N LEU A 701 4.46 -38.99 -6.30
CA LEU A 701 3.56 -38.28 -5.37
C LEU A 701 2.09 -38.51 -5.67
N ARG A 702 1.72 -38.59 -6.97
CA ARG A 702 0.34 -38.89 -7.39
C ARG A 702 -0.13 -40.30 -7.05
N LEU A 703 0.80 -41.23 -6.85
CA LEU A 703 0.49 -42.59 -6.41
C LEU A 703 0.16 -42.66 -4.91
N ILE A 704 0.47 -41.59 -4.14
CA ILE A 704 0.10 -41.47 -2.73
C ILE A 704 -1.28 -40.83 -2.65
N LYS A 705 -2.35 -41.63 -2.50
CA LYS A 705 -3.71 -41.10 -2.41
C LYS A 705 -3.98 -40.46 -1.05
N PRO A 706 -4.96 -39.54 -0.93
CA PRO A 706 -5.40 -39.00 0.37
C PRO A 706 -5.89 -40.07 1.36
N GLU A 707 -6.33 -41.23 0.84
CA GLU A 707 -6.73 -42.39 1.64
C GLU A 707 -5.53 -43.15 2.26
N ASP A 708 -4.33 -42.99 1.69
CA ASP A 708 -3.12 -43.71 2.07
C ASP A 708 -2.34 -43.03 3.21
N MET A 709 -2.73 -41.81 3.62
CA MET A 709 -2.02 -41.00 4.61
C MET A 709 -2.97 -40.03 5.32
N ASP A 710 -2.87 -39.93 6.64
CA ASP A 710 -3.55 -38.90 7.41
C ASP A 710 -2.88 -37.53 7.18
N MET A 711 -3.63 -36.60 6.57
CA MET A 711 -3.13 -35.26 6.26
C MET A 711 -2.95 -34.39 7.51
N ASP A 712 -3.75 -34.61 8.56
CA ASP A 712 -3.60 -33.88 9.82
C ASP A 712 -2.34 -34.36 10.54
N GLU A 713 -2.06 -35.67 10.50
CA GLU A 713 -0.79 -36.23 10.99
C GLU A 713 0.41 -35.66 10.20
N TYR A 714 0.31 -35.59 8.87
CA TYR A 714 1.36 -35.01 8.00
C TYR A 714 1.71 -33.56 8.35
N LEU A 715 0.68 -32.72 8.53
CA LEU A 715 0.84 -31.32 8.89
C LEU A 715 1.43 -31.17 10.29
N GLN A 716 0.96 -31.98 11.26
CA GLN A 716 1.48 -31.95 12.62
C GLN A 716 2.98 -32.26 12.67
N TRP A 717 3.49 -33.18 11.85
CA TRP A 717 4.93 -33.47 11.77
C TRP A 717 5.76 -32.28 11.27
N HIS A 718 5.22 -31.53 10.30
CA HIS A 718 5.87 -30.33 9.78
C HIS A 718 5.82 -29.18 10.79
N ASP A 719 4.70 -29.02 11.50
CA ASP A 719 4.57 -28.02 12.56
C ASP A 719 5.47 -28.34 13.77
N ASP A 720 5.62 -29.61 14.14
CA ASP A 720 6.57 -30.04 15.17
C ASP A 720 8.02 -29.72 14.77
N TYR A 721 8.38 -29.94 13.49
CA TYR A 721 9.72 -29.58 13.00
C TYR A 721 9.95 -28.05 13.00
N ARG A 722 8.93 -27.26 12.60
CA ARG A 722 9.00 -25.80 12.67
C ARG A 722 9.16 -25.32 14.11
N LEU A 723 8.39 -25.87 15.03
CA LEU A 723 8.48 -25.57 16.45
C LEU A 723 9.86 -25.95 17.01
N PHE A 724 10.42 -27.09 16.61
CA PHE A 724 11.80 -27.48 16.97
C PHE A 724 12.83 -26.44 16.53
N ARG A 725 12.76 -25.94 15.29
CA ARG A 725 13.65 -24.87 14.82
C ARG A 725 13.46 -23.58 15.63
N THR A 726 12.22 -23.20 15.92
CA THR A 726 11.92 -22.02 16.75
C THR A 726 12.50 -22.15 18.15
N VAL A 727 12.34 -23.30 18.81
CA VAL A 727 12.93 -23.59 20.13
C VAL A 727 14.45 -23.43 20.09
N PHE A 728 15.11 -23.97 19.06
CA PHE A 728 16.56 -23.86 18.93
C PHE A 728 17.01 -22.41 18.75
N VAL A 729 16.29 -21.62 17.94
CA VAL A 729 16.56 -20.19 17.74
C VAL A 729 16.38 -19.40 19.04
N TYR A 730 15.32 -19.67 19.81
CA TYR A 730 15.12 -19.03 21.12
C TYR A 730 16.22 -19.39 22.11
N LEU A 731 16.65 -20.66 22.15
CA LEU A 731 17.77 -21.08 22.97
C LEU A 731 19.06 -20.33 22.58
N LEU A 732 19.43 -20.32 21.30
CA LEU A 732 20.63 -19.65 20.82
C LEU A 732 20.60 -18.14 21.14
N THR A 733 19.51 -17.48 20.79
CA THR A 733 19.34 -16.03 21.02
C THR A 733 19.38 -15.69 22.51
N GLY A 734 18.75 -16.52 23.34
CA GLY A 734 18.81 -16.39 24.80
C GLY A 734 20.23 -16.53 25.35
N LEU A 735 21.01 -17.48 24.85
CA LEU A 735 22.42 -17.67 25.24
C LEU A 735 23.33 -16.54 24.75
N GLU A 736 23.09 -16.00 23.56
CA GLU A 736 23.81 -14.82 23.04
C GLU A 736 23.54 -13.57 23.90
N HIS A 737 22.29 -13.35 24.31
CA HIS A 737 21.96 -12.27 25.24
C HIS A 737 22.61 -12.49 26.62
N TYR A 738 22.63 -13.73 27.10
CA TYR A 738 23.30 -14.10 28.35
C TYR A 738 24.80 -13.78 28.31
N GLN A 739 25.49 -14.16 27.23
CA GLN A 739 26.91 -13.86 27.01
C GLN A 739 27.19 -12.35 27.00
N ASN A 740 26.27 -11.56 26.42
CA ASN A 740 26.38 -10.10 26.34
C ASN A 740 25.95 -9.37 27.63
N GLY A 741 25.64 -10.09 28.71
CA GLY A 741 25.19 -9.52 29.99
C GLY A 741 23.77 -8.95 29.97
N LYS A 742 23.01 -9.15 28.89
CA LYS A 742 21.63 -8.71 28.72
C LYS A 742 20.67 -9.71 29.37
N MET A 743 20.67 -9.76 30.70
CA MET A 743 19.98 -10.81 31.46
C MET A 743 18.45 -10.76 31.30
N ARG A 744 17.86 -9.57 31.12
CA ARG A 744 16.41 -9.37 30.97
C ARG A 744 15.90 -10.04 29.69
N GLU A 745 16.55 -9.74 28.58
CA GLU A 745 16.25 -10.30 27.26
C GLU A 745 16.54 -11.79 27.22
N ALA A 746 17.68 -12.22 27.81
CA ALA A 746 18.04 -13.63 27.90
C ALA A 746 16.97 -14.46 28.62
N LEU A 747 16.45 -13.98 29.76
CA LEU A 747 15.42 -14.70 30.51
C LEU A 747 14.13 -14.88 29.71
N ILE A 748 13.69 -13.86 28.96
CA ILE A 748 12.46 -13.94 28.15
C ILE A 748 12.59 -15.04 27.09
N TYR A 749 13.67 -15.03 26.29
CA TYR A 749 13.90 -16.04 25.25
C TYR A 749 14.03 -17.45 25.82
N LEU A 750 14.77 -17.62 26.93
CA LEU A 750 14.98 -18.94 27.54
C LEU A 750 13.70 -19.50 28.17
N THR A 751 12.81 -18.66 28.69
CA THR A 751 11.52 -19.13 29.22
C THR A 751 10.58 -19.58 28.09
N HIS A 752 10.47 -18.81 27.01
CA HIS A 752 9.71 -19.22 25.81
C HIS A 752 10.28 -20.48 25.15
N ALA A 753 11.61 -20.62 25.10
CA ALA A 753 12.27 -21.84 24.64
C ALA A 753 11.87 -23.04 25.51
N TYR A 754 11.87 -22.89 26.83
CA TYR A 754 11.57 -23.97 27.77
C TYR A 754 10.13 -24.49 27.63
N GLU A 755 9.15 -23.60 27.53
CA GLU A 755 7.73 -23.94 27.40
C GLU A 755 7.42 -24.59 26.05
N SER A 756 7.91 -23.99 24.97
CA SER A 756 7.75 -24.52 23.62
C SER A 756 8.42 -25.89 23.49
N ASN A 757 9.59 -26.09 24.10
CA ASN A 757 10.30 -27.37 24.09
C ASN A 757 9.58 -28.46 24.91
N ALA A 758 8.91 -28.10 26.01
CA ALA A 758 8.12 -29.04 26.80
C ALA A 758 6.99 -29.68 25.97
N THR A 759 6.38 -28.91 25.06
CA THR A 759 5.36 -29.39 24.12
C THR A 759 5.94 -30.46 23.19
N LEU A 760 7.15 -30.23 22.64
CA LEU A 760 7.83 -31.19 21.78
C LEU A 760 8.23 -32.47 22.53
N LEU A 761 8.80 -32.32 23.73
CA LEU A 761 9.24 -33.45 24.55
C LEU A 761 8.08 -34.32 25.03
N GLY A 762 6.88 -33.75 25.20
CA GLY A 762 5.65 -34.51 25.46
C GLY A 762 5.32 -35.53 24.36
N ASN A 763 5.72 -35.25 23.12
CA ASN A 763 5.50 -36.10 21.95
C ASN A 763 6.70 -37.03 21.65
N GLY A 764 7.80 -36.94 22.41
CA GLY A 764 8.96 -37.84 22.34
C GLY A 764 10.28 -37.20 22.76
N GLU A 765 11.15 -37.97 23.41
CA GLU A 765 12.44 -37.50 23.96
C GLU A 765 13.38 -36.88 22.91
N LYS A 766 13.30 -37.32 21.65
CA LYS A 766 14.13 -36.84 20.53
C LYS A 766 13.47 -35.75 19.68
N ARG A 767 12.28 -35.26 20.06
CA ARG A 767 11.57 -34.20 19.32
C ARG A 767 12.00 -32.79 19.72
N GLY A 768 12.56 -32.63 20.92
CA GLY A 768 13.01 -31.36 21.46
C GLY A 768 14.54 -31.23 21.56
N VAL A 769 14.96 -30.10 22.11
CA VAL A 769 16.33 -29.82 22.56
C VAL A 769 16.50 -30.30 24.01
N ASP A 770 17.73 -30.41 24.51
CA ASP A 770 17.99 -30.76 25.92
C ASP A 770 17.38 -29.73 26.89
N GLN A 771 16.29 -30.13 27.56
CA GLN A 771 15.55 -29.29 28.51
C GLN A 771 16.42 -28.85 29.69
N SER A 772 17.41 -29.66 30.08
CA SER A 772 18.26 -29.37 31.23
C SER A 772 19.17 -28.17 30.97
N LEU A 773 19.67 -28.04 29.73
CA LEU A 773 20.48 -26.92 29.30
C LEU A 773 19.70 -25.60 29.37
N ILE A 774 18.48 -25.59 28.84
CA ILE A 774 17.58 -24.42 28.88
C ILE A 774 17.28 -24.04 30.34
N ALA A 775 16.98 -25.03 31.19
CA ALA A 775 16.69 -24.82 32.61
C ALA A 775 17.85 -24.13 33.35
N VAL A 776 19.09 -24.59 33.13
CA VAL A 776 20.27 -24.05 33.82
C VAL A 776 20.48 -22.57 33.51
N TYR A 777 20.40 -22.18 32.24
CA TYR A 777 20.62 -20.78 31.85
C TYR A 777 19.43 -19.88 32.19
N ARG A 778 18.19 -20.41 32.10
CA ARG A 778 17.00 -19.70 32.59
C ARG A 778 17.14 -19.38 34.08
N ARG A 779 17.51 -20.39 34.88
CA ARG A 779 17.72 -20.25 36.33
C ARG A 779 18.82 -19.24 36.65
N LYS A 780 19.95 -19.28 35.94
CA LYS A 780 21.04 -18.30 36.09
C LYS A 780 20.61 -16.86 35.77
N CYS A 781 19.82 -16.66 34.71
CA CYS A 781 19.30 -15.33 34.36
C CYS A 781 18.32 -14.84 35.43
N LEU A 782 17.42 -15.72 35.90
CA LEU A 782 16.42 -15.40 36.90
C LEU A 782 17.05 -14.96 38.23
N THR A 783 18.04 -15.71 38.74
CA THR A 783 18.73 -15.34 39.98
C THR A 783 19.54 -14.05 39.82
N ALA A 784 20.24 -13.86 38.69
CA ALA A 784 21.01 -12.65 38.44
C ALA A 784 20.13 -11.39 38.33
N LEU A 785 18.98 -11.47 37.66
CA LEU A 785 18.02 -10.38 37.60
C LEU A 785 17.40 -10.07 38.95
N ASN A 786 17.08 -11.10 39.74
CA ASN A 786 16.57 -10.92 41.09
C ASN A 786 17.58 -10.19 41.99
N GLU A 787 18.87 -10.58 41.94
CA GLU A 787 19.93 -9.89 42.67
C GLU A 787 20.13 -8.44 42.20
N SER A 788 20.00 -8.18 40.90
CA SER A 788 20.06 -6.82 40.35
C SER A 788 18.87 -5.97 40.81
N ALA A 789 17.66 -6.51 40.73
CA ALA A 789 16.44 -5.85 41.19
C ALA A 789 16.50 -5.56 42.68
N SER A 790 16.98 -6.50 43.49
CA SER A 790 17.18 -6.30 44.93
C SER A 790 18.20 -5.19 45.21
N ARG A 791 19.33 -5.14 44.51
CA ARG A 791 20.34 -4.07 44.68
C ARG A 791 19.80 -2.69 44.31
N LEU A 792 19.04 -2.62 43.20
CA LEU A 792 18.41 -1.39 42.74
C LEU A 792 17.34 -0.92 43.73
N PHE A 793 16.54 -1.84 44.25
CA PHE A 793 15.51 -1.57 45.26
C PHE A 793 16.10 -1.08 46.59
N SER A 794 17.18 -1.71 47.07
CA SER A 794 17.87 -1.31 48.30
C SER A 794 18.73 -0.04 48.17
N SER A 795 18.79 0.59 46.99
CA SER A 795 19.64 1.78 46.77
C SER A 795 19.04 3.09 47.31
N GLY A 796 17.73 3.14 47.56
CA GLY A 796 17.01 4.31 48.08
C GLY A 796 16.79 5.46 47.08
N GLU A 797 17.38 5.40 45.88
CA GLU A 797 17.15 6.38 44.81
C GLU A 797 15.86 6.06 44.04
N GLU A 798 14.92 7.00 43.98
CA GLU A 798 13.59 6.80 43.38
C GLU A 798 13.63 6.21 41.96
N SER A 799 14.53 6.69 41.10
CA SER A 799 14.71 6.20 39.73
C SER A 799 15.20 4.75 39.67
N LYS A 800 16.17 4.38 40.52
CA LYS A 800 16.72 3.01 40.59
C LYS A 800 15.70 2.05 41.19
N VAL A 801 14.96 2.49 42.20
CA VAL A 801 13.88 1.71 42.82
C VAL A 801 12.80 1.39 41.79
N GLU A 802 12.41 2.37 40.97
CA GLU A 802 11.44 2.17 39.90
C GLU A 802 11.93 1.17 38.84
N GLU A 803 13.21 1.25 38.46
CA GLU A 803 13.83 0.28 37.57
C GLU A 803 13.84 -1.14 38.17
N GLY A 804 14.15 -1.27 39.47
CA GLY A 804 14.11 -2.54 40.20
C GLY A 804 12.70 -3.15 40.25
N VAL A 805 11.68 -2.34 40.53
CA VAL A 805 10.27 -2.77 40.51
C VAL A 805 9.84 -3.19 39.10
N THR A 806 10.30 -2.48 38.06
CA THR A 806 10.05 -2.84 36.66
C THR A 806 10.64 -4.20 36.31
N ILE A 807 11.89 -4.49 36.73
CA ILE A 807 12.51 -5.82 36.53
C ILE A 807 11.68 -6.92 37.18
N MET A 808 11.19 -6.69 38.41
CA MET A 808 10.36 -7.65 39.12
C MET A 808 9.05 -7.93 38.38
N ASN A 809 8.33 -6.88 37.98
CA ASN A 809 7.01 -6.99 37.35
C ASN A 809 7.07 -7.56 35.93
N GLU A 810 8.07 -7.21 35.13
CA GLU A 810 8.13 -7.59 33.71
C GLU A 810 8.85 -8.92 33.44
N ALA A 811 9.76 -9.35 34.33
CA ALA A 811 10.63 -10.49 34.06
C ALA A 811 10.63 -11.55 35.19
N VAL A 812 10.88 -11.16 36.44
CA VAL A 812 11.06 -12.12 37.54
C VAL A 812 9.74 -12.77 37.95
N ILE A 813 8.71 -11.97 38.28
CA ILE A 813 7.39 -12.48 38.72
C ILE A 813 6.74 -13.34 37.63
N PRO A 814 6.70 -12.90 36.35
CA PRO A 814 6.17 -13.74 35.28
C PRO A 814 6.84 -15.11 35.17
N CYS A 815 8.18 -15.15 35.24
CA CYS A 815 8.92 -16.40 35.17
C CYS A 815 8.63 -17.32 36.38
N LEU A 816 8.51 -16.75 37.59
CA LEU A 816 8.17 -17.53 38.80
C LEU A 816 6.78 -18.18 38.71
N HIS A 817 5.79 -17.46 38.15
CA HIS A 817 4.44 -18.00 37.96
C HIS A 817 4.43 -19.13 36.94
N LEU A 818 5.08 -18.95 35.79
CA LEU A 818 5.17 -19.99 34.76
C LEU A 818 5.89 -21.25 35.27
N MET A 819 6.97 -21.07 36.03
CA MET A 819 7.65 -22.17 36.71
C MET A 819 6.73 -22.85 37.74
N SER A 820 5.91 -22.09 38.49
CA SER A 820 5.01 -22.68 39.50
C SER A 820 3.92 -23.59 38.94
N HIS A 821 3.54 -23.40 37.67
CA HIS A 821 2.56 -24.25 36.99
C HIS A 821 3.18 -25.54 36.40
N ASP A 822 4.51 -25.62 36.34
CA ASP A 822 5.21 -26.77 35.78
C ASP A 822 5.43 -27.88 36.84
N LEU A 823 4.74 -29.00 36.62
CA LEU A 823 4.82 -30.18 37.49
C LEU A 823 6.16 -30.93 37.35
N SER A 824 6.92 -30.66 36.28
CA SER A 824 8.16 -31.37 35.91
C SER A 824 9.46 -30.64 36.31
N LEU A 825 9.37 -29.56 37.09
CA LEU A 825 10.54 -28.78 37.51
C LEU A 825 11.61 -29.59 38.24
N SER A 826 12.88 -29.26 37.96
CA SER A 826 14.03 -29.81 38.66
C SER A 826 14.09 -29.31 40.11
N GLN A 827 14.72 -30.09 40.99
CA GLN A 827 14.92 -29.71 42.39
C GLN A 827 15.65 -28.36 42.53
N GLU A 828 16.67 -28.13 41.69
CA GLU A 828 17.40 -26.85 41.64
C GLU A 828 16.53 -25.64 41.23
N ASP A 829 15.48 -25.84 40.41
CA ASP A 829 14.55 -24.76 40.02
C ASP A 829 13.64 -24.41 41.19
N ARG A 830 13.16 -25.42 41.93
CA ARG A 830 12.37 -25.21 43.15
C ARG A 830 13.16 -24.47 44.22
N GLU A 831 14.43 -24.84 44.41
CA GLU A 831 15.32 -24.18 45.37
C GLU A 831 15.60 -22.72 44.98
N ALA A 832 15.84 -22.43 43.69
CA ALA A 832 16.03 -21.06 43.23
C ALA A 832 14.77 -20.19 43.43
N MET A 833 13.59 -20.70 43.10
CA MET A 833 12.32 -19.99 43.34
C MET A 833 12.10 -19.71 44.83
N GLU A 834 12.33 -20.71 45.68
CA GLU A 834 12.14 -20.56 47.13
C GLU A 834 13.17 -19.59 47.74
N SER A 835 14.41 -19.59 47.23
CA SER A 835 15.42 -18.60 47.59
C SER A 835 14.99 -17.18 47.25
N ILE A 836 14.38 -16.97 46.08
CA ILE A 836 13.86 -15.66 45.66
C ILE A 836 12.70 -15.21 46.57
N ARG A 837 11.73 -16.10 46.83
CA ARG A 837 10.60 -15.83 47.73
C ARG A 837 11.07 -15.50 49.14
N SER A 838 11.98 -16.31 49.68
CA SER A 838 12.56 -16.11 51.01
C SER A 838 13.29 -14.77 51.11
N HIS A 839 14.05 -14.40 50.07
CA HIS A 839 14.79 -13.13 50.02
C HIS A 839 13.86 -11.92 50.14
N TRP A 840 12.81 -11.85 49.32
CA TRP A 840 11.86 -10.73 49.37
C TRP A 840 10.96 -10.74 50.61
N CYS A 841 10.66 -11.92 51.18
CA CYS A 841 10.04 -12.01 52.51
C CYS A 841 10.92 -11.41 53.62
N CYS A 842 12.24 -11.67 53.58
CA CYS A 842 13.16 -11.11 54.56
C CYS A 842 13.25 -9.57 54.50
N CYS A 843 13.00 -8.96 53.33
CA CYS A 843 12.96 -7.51 53.19
C CYS A 843 11.85 -6.83 54.02
N LEU A 844 10.78 -7.55 54.40
CA LEU A 844 9.75 -7.03 55.33
C LEU A 844 10.29 -6.76 56.75
N GLY A 845 11.37 -7.45 57.14
CA GLY A 845 11.97 -7.33 58.47
C GLY A 845 13.13 -6.32 58.56
N GLN A 846 13.43 -5.60 57.47
CA GLN A 846 14.52 -4.62 57.41
C GLN A 846 13.98 -3.20 57.66
N ASP A 847 14.75 -2.36 58.36
CA ASP A 847 14.43 -0.93 58.51
C ASP A 847 14.59 -0.23 57.15
N MET A 848 13.46 0.13 56.52
CA MET A 848 13.38 0.80 55.21
C MET A 848 12.41 1.99 55.23
N ASP A 849 12.62 2.97 54.35
CA ASP A 849 11.77 4.15 54.20
C ASP A 849 10.31 3.79 53.86
N ASP A 850 9.35 4.60 54.34
CA ASP A 850 7.90 4.38 54.16
C ASP A 850 7.49 4.20 52.68
N SER A 851 8.14 4.91 51.76
CA SER A 851 7.88 4.80 50.32
C SER A 851 8.32 3.45 49.73
N LEU A 852 9.41 2.86 50.23
CA LEU A 852 9.89 1.54 49.82
C LEU A 852 9.00 0.44 50.39
N GLN A 853 8.51 0.59 51.63
CA GLN A 853 7.58 -0.36 52.23
C GLN A 853 6.27 -0.47 51.44
N VAL A 854 5.74 0.67 50.95
CA VAL A 854 4.55 0.68 50.10
C VAL A 854 4.82 -0.08 48.79
N LYS A 855 5.90 0.26 48.06
CA LYS A 855 6.26 -0.42 46.81
C LYS A 855 6.51 -1.93 46.99
N LEU A 856 7.16 -2.34 48.09
CA LEU A 856 7.33 -3.75 48.42
C LEU A 856 5.99 -4.44 48.67
N GLY A 857 5.09 -3.78 49.41
CA GLY A 857 3.74 -4.29 49.70
C GLY A 857 2.88 -4.49 48.44
N GLU A 858 3.13 -3.72 47.37
CA GLU A 858 2.39 -3.83 46.11
C GLU A 858 2.72 -5.11 45.31
N PHE A 859 4.00 -5.47 45.18
CA PHE A 859 4.39 -6.62 44.35
C PHE A 859 4.70 -7.91 45.14
N LEU A 860 4.99 -7.83 46.44
CA LEU A 860 5.33 -9.00 47.24
C LEU A 860 4.24 -10.09 47.25
N PRO A 861 2.93 -9.77 47.34
CA PRO A 861 1.88 -10.80 47.23
C PRO A 861 2.00 -11.60 45.93
N ARG A 862 2.37 -10.96 44.81
CA ARG A 862 2.55 -11.59 43.50
C ARG A 862 3.81 -12.46 43.45
N VAL A 863 4.84 -12.16 44.23
CA VAL A 863 6.04 -13.04 44.34
C VAL A 863 5.69 -14.34 45.09
N LEU A 864 4.78 -14.27 46.06
CA LEU A 864 4.42 -15.38 46.93
C LEU A 864 3.25 -16.23 46.43
N ASP A 865 2.28 -15.61 45.77
CA ASP A 865 1.07 -16.26 45.24
C ASP A 865 1.00 -16.12 43.71
N GLY A 866 0.99 -17.27 43.02
CA GLY A 866 0.88 -17.37 41.56
C GLY A 866 -0.52 -17.67 41.04
N SER A 867 -1.55 -17.63 41.88
CA SER A 867 -2.91 -18.08 41.52
C SER A 867 -3.85 -17.00 40.98
N ALA A 868 -3.47 -15.72 41.02
CA ALA A 868 -4.43 -14.61 40.91
C ALA A 868 -4.46 -13.82 39.58
N GLU A 869 -3.45 -13.90 38.72
CA GLU A 869 -3.40 -13.13 37.46
C GLU A 869 -2.90 -13.97 36.27
N ALA A 870 -3.54 -13.85 35.11
CA ALA A 870 -3.03 -14.41 33.87
C ALA A 870 -1.74 -13.69 33.47
N VAL A 871 -0.60 -14.31 33.75
CA VAL A 871 0.70 -13.77 33.37
C VAL A 871 0.90 -13.92 31.87
N VAL A 872 1.04 -12.79 31.18
CA VAL A 872 1.51 -12.74 29.81
C VAL A 872 2.96 -12.27 29.84
N LEU A 873 3.90 -13.19 29.62
CA LEU A 873 5.26 -12.79 29.25
C LEU A 873 5.18 -11.96 27.97
N LYS A 874 5.96 -10.89 27.90
CA LYS A 874 6.11 -10.14 26.66
C LYS A 874 6.60 -11.10 25.56
N ASP A 875 5.91 -11.10 24.41
CA ASP A 875 6.32 -11.91 23.27
C ASP A 875 7.77 -11.58 22.89
N PRO A 876 8.61 -12.59 22.61
CA PRO A 876 9.96 -12.34 22.16
C PRO A 876 9.90 -11.63 20.80
N PRO A 877 10.81 -10.69 20.51
CA PRO A 877 10.97 -10.14 19.18
C PRO A 877 11.05 -11.24 18.11
N LYS A 878 10.45 -11.02 16.94
CA LYS A 878 10.52 -11.99 15.84
C LYS A 878 11.97 -12.18 15.41
N VAL A 879 12.52 -13.37 15.64
CA VAL A 879 13.86 -13.75 15.19
C VAL A 879 13.75 -14.40 13.81
N HIS A 880 14.63 -14.00 12.87
CA HIS A 880 14.64 -14.51 11.51
C HIS A 880 15.26 -15.92 11.41
N ASP A 881 14.77 -16.71 10.45
CA ASP A 881 15.31 -18.04 10.13
C ASP A 881 16.73 -17.91 9.54
N ASN A 882 17.74 -18.28 10.32
CA ASN A 882 19.13 -18.40 9.87
C ASN A 882 19.41 -19.81 9.30
N GLN A 883 20.41 -19.93 8.44
CA GLN A 883 20.82 -21.23 7.86
C GLN A 883 21.26 -22.20 8.97
N ALA A 884 20.97 -23.50 8.82
CA ALA A 884 21.23 -24.52 9.84
C ALA A 884 22.70 -24.57 10.32
N HIS A 885 23.65 -24.40 9.40
CA HIS A 885 25.07 -24.40 9.71
C HIS A 885 25.52 -23.15 10.50
N ASP A 886 24.87 -22.01 10.28
CA ASP A 886 25.07 -20.79 11.08
C ASP A 886 24.57 -21.01 12.52
N LEU A 887 23.42 -21.66 12.70
CA LEU A 887 22.84 -21.92 14.02
C LEU A 887 23.73 -22.82 14.90
N CYS A 888 24.22 -23.94 14.35
CA CYS A 888 25.10 -24.85 15.07
C CYS A 888 26.46 -24.23 15.41
N SER A 889 27.10 -23.56 14.44
CA SER A 889 28.40 -22.92 14.65
C SER A 889 28.34 -21.77 15.66
N ARG A 890 27.28 -20.96 15.62
CA ARG A 890 27.03 -19.91 16.63
C ARG A 890 26.76 -20.50 18.00
N LEU A 891 25.97 -21.57 18.11
CA LEU A 891 25.76 -22.22 19.40
C LEU A 891 27.07 -22.75 19.98
N ALA A 892 27.91 -23.37 19.14
CA ALA A 892 29.23 -23.83 19.55
C ALA A 892 30.12 -22.68 20.06
N ALA A 893 30.19 -21.56 19.32
CA ALA A 893 30.97 -20.39 19.70
C ALA A 893 30.48 -19.73 20.99
N VAL A 894 29.15 -19.60 21.15
CA VAL A 894 28.53 -19.04 22.36
C VAL A 894 28.79 -19.95 23.55
N MET A 895 28.61 -21.26 23.40
CA MET A 895 28.86 -22.23 24.46
C MET A 895 30.34 -22.28 24.85
N GLU A 896 31.27 -22.25 23.88
CA GLU A 896 32.71 -22.18 24.15
C GLU A 896 33.07 -20.89 24.90
N SER A 897 32.53 -19.75 24.46
CA SER A 897 32.75 -18.47 25.15
C SER A 897 32.24 -18.52 26.59
N ILE A 898 31.02 -19.02 26.82
CA ILE A 898 30.43 -19.10 28.15
C ILE A 898 31.27 -19.99 29.07
N HIS A 899 31.73 -21.15 28.57
CA HIS A 899 32.60 -22.05 29.34
C HIS A 899 33.97 -21.42 29.61
N ASN A 900 34.58 -20.73 28.64
CA ASN A 900 35.86 -20.05 28.81
C ASN A 900 35.81 -18.87 29.81
N THR A 901 34.71 -18.12 29.87
CA THR A 901 34.49 -17.12 30.95
C THR A 901 34.38 -17.74 32.34
N THR A 902 34.09 -19.04 32.45
CA THR A 902 33.96 -19.75 33.74
C THR A 902 35.30 -20.30 34.25
N ILE A 903 36.34 -20.40 33.39
CA ILE A 903 37.68 -20.98 33.74
C ILE A 903 38.76 -19.89 33.83
N VAL A 904 38.46 -18.76 34.47
CA VAL A 904 39.51 -17.83 34.95
C VAL A 904 39.38 -17.67 36.45
N ILE A 905 39.66 -18.75 37.17
CA ILE A 905 40.20 -18.66 38.53
C ILE A 905 41.71 -18.62 38.37
N VAL A 906 42.26 -17.41 38.21
CA VAL A 906 43.69 -17.18 38.45
C VAL A 906 43.91 -17.36 39.95
N LYS A 907 44.73 -18.35 40.29
CA LYS A 907 45.28 -18.54 41.64
C LYS A 907 46.18 -17.38 42.03
#